data_AF-A0A2A2RJE1-F1
#
_entry.id   AF-A0A2A2RJE1-F1
#
_cell.length_a   1.000
_cell.length_b   1.000
_cell.length_c   1.000
_cell.angle_alpha   90.00
_cell.angle_beta   90.00
_cell.angle_gamma   90.00
#
_symmetry.space_group_name_H-M   'P 1'
#
loop_
_entity.id
_entity.type
_entity.pdbx_description
1 polymer ?
#
loop_
_entity_poly.entity_id
_entity_poly.type
_entity_poly.pdbx_seq_one_letter_code
_entity_poly.pdbx_strand_id
1 'polypeptide(L)'
;MAPSGSCNGWACRPAARRLRSYAGWPSRTCRRACSPPSGRRSGNPRSARSLPACQRSTTRSCSWRATRWRPDPKTRVAPVAAGPWMVRMSSVTIDAAALRSVAAAFRLGGTYCGGAPHGNGHINDTFAVTFEQAGVSTRYILQRINEHVFRDVDAVMANVARVTAHAGRRALAAGVPDPQRRVLTLIPTRGGENLLRDATGAWRCYVFIGDATSHDVIRGPEMAREAARAYGEFQRMLGDLPGERLRETIPDFHHTRRRFDALMRAAAEDRRGRAAGVAAELAFVRARERMVDQLLDLHARGELPERVTHNDTKLNNVLIDDRTGAGLCVIDLDTVMPGLALYDFGDLVRSATNAAPEDERDLAKVRARPEIFEALVEGYLAGTGGLLNEAEIGQLAFAGRLIALEIGMRFLTDHLEGDAYFRIHREGQNLDRARSQFALVRSLEDQREAMEAAVRRLAARARRSSAATVSAPMIPTSSESQQRERIVTEIFPGADDACARLAGEIADLIRAHDRAGKPTVLGLATGSTPVRLYRQLIRLHREDGLSFRNVITFNLDEYYGLPREHPESYWRFMHEQLFNHLDIPATNVNVPDGTVPRGEVFGWCRRYEERIRAAGGLDLQVLGIGRTGHIGFNEPGSSRESRTRLVTLDGLTRRDAARDFLGEANVPRHAITMGVGTILDARRIVLLAWGESKAAVVAAAVEAPPSDALPASFLQGHPQVRFLLDEAAASGLTRVRHPWLVTPVVWSPALARRAVMWLSQTVGKPVLKLLDEDYSEHGMADLLTEQGPSYGLNIRIFNEIQRTITGWPGGKPNADDSSRPERALPFPKRVVVFSPEPSHDVLGMGGTLRRLKDQGHDVTVVYLTSGNLAVPDEEAVMAADLVGDIAETLARSEGPVAEFARTTRKELLEKAAFAADSASIRRLKGLLRRGEARASLRDCGYAPSQARFLDLGFYERGRYRQFAPDAEDVAAVAALLRDLTPNQIFLTGERDDPSSITAVGFQLVRQAWGQVAGEPWAKDCRVWAYRGVEQPWEAAEIEMAVPLSPRELAQKIQVVFHHKSQRSQTPVAAGLREPWQQAEQQNRALAANYDKLGLADYEALEGFSRARLD
;
A
#
# COMPACT_ATOMS: atom_id res chain seq x y z
N MET A 1 -2.67 -41.75 36.33
CA MET A 1 -1.81 -41.91 37.52
C MET A 1 -0.44 -42.37 37.06
N ALA A 2 0.65 -41.85 37.64
CA ALA A 2 1.98 -42.50 37.61
C ALA A 2 2.01 -43.58 38.75
N PRO A 3 3.09 -44.36 39.02
CA PRO A 3 4.52 -43.96 39.12
C PRO A 3 5.47 -45.05 38.53
N SER A 4 6.82 -45.12 38.63
CA SER A 4 7.97 -44.20 38.74
C SER A 4 9.24 -45.08 38.95
N GLY A 5 10.42 -44.61 38.54
CA GLY A 5 11.73 -45.01 39.13
C GLY A 5 12.61 -45.98 38.32
N SER A 6 13.92 -46.15 38.62
CA SER A 6 14.99 -45.19 39.00
C SER A 6 16.31 -45.91 39.38
N CYS A 7 17.43 -45.46 38.81
CA CYS A 7 18.81 -45.49 39.37
C CYS A 7 19.62 -46.80 39.55
N ASN A 8 20.93 -46.69 39.22
CA ASN A 8 22.11 -47.46 39.70
C ASN A 8 22.26 -48.96 39.32
N GLY A 9 23.47 -49.55 39.23
CA GLY A 9 24.84 -49.01 39.19
C GLY A 9 25.96 -49.99 39.67
N TRP A 10 27.21 -49.77 39.25
CA TRP A 10 28.49 -50.40 39.72
C TRP A 10 28.74 -51.88 39.26
N ALA A 11 29.97 -52.46 39.18
CA ALA A 11 31.32 -52.05 39.61
C ALA A 11 32.50 -52.64 38.74
N CYS A 12 33.69 -52.00 38.82
CA CYS A 12 35.10 -52.52 38.91
C CYS A 12 35.50 -53.96 38.45
N ARG A 13 36.73 -54.33 38.00
CA ARG A 13 38.13 -53.75 37.89
C ARG A 13 39.07 -54.83 37.23
N PRO A 14 40.44 -54.74 37.11
CA PRO A 14 41.41 -53.61 37.09
C PRO A 14 42.57 -53.72 36.02
N ALA A 15 43.51 -52.75 36.06
CA ALA A 15 44.97 -52.86 35.76
C ALA A 15 45.50 -52.73 34.30
N ALA A 16 46.65 -52.06 34.02
CA ALA A 16 47.48 -51.12 34.82
C ALA A 16 48.58 -50.36 34.01
N ARG A 17 48.90 -49.11 34.44
CA ARG A 17 50.15 -48.29 34.16
C ARG A 17 50.34 -47.79 32.71
N ARG A 18 51.03 -46.69 32.36
CA ARG A 18 51.73 -45.51 33.01
C ARG A 18 52.05 -44.51 31.84
N LEU A 19 52.30 -43.19 31.89
CA LEU A 19 52.41 -42.02 32.82
C LEU A 19 51.77 -40.80 32.06
N ARG A 20 51.88 -39.47 32.33
CA ARG A 20 52.54 -38.55 33.29
C ARG A 20 51.65 -37.27 33.41
N SER A 21 52.00 -36.24 34.19
CA SER A 21 51.11 -35.07 34.45
C SER A 21 51.82 -33.80 35.02
N TYR A 22 51.00 -32.77 35.37
CA TYR A 22 51.26 -31.44 36.00
C TYR A 22 51.68 -30.30 35.01
N ALA A 23 51.13 -29.05 34.96
CA ALA A 23 50.53 -28.04 35.90
C ALA A 23 51.56 -26.97 36.39
N GLY A 24 51.26 -25.67 36.60
CA GLY A 24 50.07 -24.80 36.39
C GLY A 24 50.22 -23.38 37.02
N TRP A 25 49.28 -22.43 36.78
CA TRP A 25 49.12 -21.08 37.44
C TRP A 25 50.21 -19.98 37.16
N PRO A 26 50.05 -18.68 37.53
CA PRO A 26 48.91 -17.76 37.32
C PRO A 26 49.24 -16.28 36.92
N SER A 27 48.19 -15.52 36.53
CA SER A 27 47.96 -14.04 36.52
C SER A 27 49.02 -12.97 36.91
N ARG A 28 49.04 -11.83 36.19
CA ARG A 28 49.30 -10.46 36.74
C ARG A 28 48.80 -9.31 35.86
N THR A 29 48.68 -8.10 36.43
CA THR A 29 48.12 -6.86 35.83
C THR A 29 49.07 -5.66 35.93
N CYS A 30 49.00 -4.66 35.02
CA CYS A 30 49.40 -3.27 35.31
C CYS A 30 48.84 -2.22 34.31
N ARG A 31 49.01 -0.91 34.59
CA ARG A 31 48.58 0.26 33.78
C ARG A 31 49.56 1.45 33.98
N ARG A 32 49.61 2.38 33.00
CA ARG A 32 50.17 3.77 33.05
C ARG A 32 51.72 3.91 33.18
N ALA A 33 52.39 5.00 32.75
CA ALA A 33 52.08 6.10 31.79
C ALA A 33 53.32 7.01 31.46
N CYS A 34 53.15 7.92 30.48
CA CYS A 34 53.80 9.25 30.33
C CYS A 34 55.23 9.47 29.75
N SER A 35 55.26 10.01 28.51
CA SER A 35 55.96 11.26 28.09
C SER A 35 57.46 11.19 27.62
N PRO A 36 58.17 12.31 27.27
CA PRO A 36 58.62 12.62 25.88
C PRO A 36 60.15 12.99 25.81
N PRO A 37 60.74 13.79 24.86
CA PRO A 37 60.37 14.38 23.55
C PRO A 37 61.39 13.94 22.43
N SER A 38 61.85 14.64 21.35
CA SER A 38 61.68 15.95 20.67
C SER A 38 62.24 15.89 19.21
N GLY A 39 62.24 16.99 18.41
CA GLY A 39 63.27 17.20 17.35
C GLY A 39 62.86 17.79 15.98
N ARG A 40 63.12 19.08 15.72
CA ARG A 40 62.77 19.91 14.52
C ARG A 40 63.50 19.58 13.19
N ARG A 41 62.86 19.88 12.03
CA ARG A 41 63.34 20.54 10.77
C ARG A 41 62.13 20.64 9.79
N SER A 42 61.64 21.75 9.20
CA SER A 42 62.17 22.78 8.25
C SER A 42 62.54 22.28 6.84
N GLY A 43 62.03 22.77 5.69
CA GLY A 43 60.89 23.69 5.40
C GLY A 43 60.99 24.47 4.05
N ASN A 44 59.86 24.98 3.53
CA ASN A 44 59.72 26.09 2.52
C ASN A 44 59.97 25.75 0.99
N PRO A 45 59.69 26.64 -0.01
CA PRO A 45 58.34 26.94 -0.58
C PRO A 45 58.22 27.18 -2.13
N ARG A 46 56.99 27.47 -2.63
CA ARG A 46 56.53 28.27 -3.83
C ARG A 46 55.24 27.64 -4.42
N SER A 47 54.28 28.28 -5.11
CA SER A 47 53.88 29.69 -5.41
C SER A 47 52.44 29.61 -6.02
N ALA A 48 51.38 30.32 -5.61
CA ALA A 48 51.06 31.77 -5.57
C ALA A 48 50.41 32.36 -6.86
N ARG A 49 49.38 33.24 -6.68
CA ARG A 49 48.48 33.92 -7.66
C ARG A 49 47.20 33.13 -8.06
N SER A 50 46.00 33.73 -8.24
CA SER A 50 45.57 35.15 -8.14
C SER A 50 44.05 35.36 -7.85
N LEU A 51 43.74 36.43 -7.10
CA LEU A 51 42.45 37.17 -6.99
C LEU A 51 42.46 38.38 -7.99
N PRO A 52 41.44 39.29 -8.15
CA PRO A 52 40.26 39.66 -7.33
C PRO A 52 38.90 39.67 -8.11
N ALA A 53 37.69 40.00 -7.61
CA ALA A 53 37.09 40.57 -6.37
C ALA A 53 36.73 42.09 -6.35
N CYS A 54 35.42 42.42 -6.20
CA CYS A 54 34.75 43.66 -5.73
C CYS A 54 33.22 43.52 -5.99
N GLN A 55 32.24 44.12 -5.29
CA GLN A 55 32.08 44.92 -4.05
C GLN A 55 30.56 44.77 -3.65
N ARG A 56 29.90 45.27 -2.57
CA ARG A 56 30.07 46.27 -1.49
C ARG A 56 29.17 45.83 -0.29
N SER A 57 29.56 45.95 0.98
CA SER A 57 29.13 46.95 2.01
C SER A 57 27.60 47.21 2.16
N THR A 58 26.99 47.29 3.35
CA THR A 58 27.46 47.89 4.62
C THR A 58 27.11 47.07 5.90
N THR A 59 26.86 47.67 7.08
CA THR A 59 27.83 47.69 8.21
C THR A 59 27.21 47.77 9.64
N ARG A 60 27.90 47.17 10.65
CA ARG A 60 27.96 47.54 12.10
C ARG A 60 26.69 47.32 12.98
N SER A 61 26.72 47.45 14.33
CA SER A 61 27.52 46.79 15.42
C SER A 61 27.33 47.53 16.77
N CYS A 62 27.57 46.88 17.93
CA CYS A 62 27.70 47.46 19.31
C CYS A 62 26.40 47.92 20.03
N SER A 63 26.29 48.01 21.38
CA SER A 63 27.13 47.49 22.50
C SER A 63 26.58 47.71 23.93
N TRP A 64 26.96 46.82 24.87
CA TRP A 64 27.37 47.06 26.29
C TRP A 64 26.42 47.61 27.40
N ARG A 65 26.38 46.81 28.50
CA ARG A 65 26.48 47.19 29.94
C ARG A 65 25.22 47.58 30.74
N ALA A 66 25.15 47.06 31.98
CA ALA A 66 24.24 47.44 33.05
C ALA A 66 24.99 47.44 34.40
N THR A 67 24.55 48.22 35.40
CA THR A 67 25.28 48.40 36.68
C THR A 67 24.33 48.45 37.89
N ARG A 68 24.84 48.01 39.06
CA ARG A 68 24.15 47.76 40.34
C ARG A 68 23.38 48.97 40.93
N TRP A 69 22.37 48.67 41.77
CA TRP A 69 22.36 49.11 43.17
C TRP A 69 21.53 48.21 44.11
N ARG A 70 21.71 48.36 45.43
CA ARG A 70 20.97 47.73 46.55
C ARG A 70 20.98 48.71 47.74
N PRO A 71 19.97 48.70 48.61
CA PRO A 71 20.26 48.71 50.05
C PRO A 71 19.45 47.65 50.84
N ASP A 72 19.57 47.68 52.17
CA ASP A 72 19.13 46.65 53.13
C ASP A 72 18.17 47.25 54.21
N PRO A 73 18.02 46.83 55.50
CA PRO A 73 16.68 46.45 55.99
C PRO A 73 16.20 47.18 57.27
N LYS A 74 15.03 46.71 57.78
CA LYS A 74 14.42 46.85 59.14
C LYS A 74 13.19 47.78 59.26
N THR A 75 12.05 47.17 59.62
CA THR A 75 11.28 47.55 60.83
C THR A 75 10.34 46.41 61.23
N ARG A 76 9.98 46.32 62.53
CA ARG A 76 8.96 45.42 63.09
C ARG A 76 7.89 46.25 63.79
N VAL A 77 6.61 46.00 63.54
CA VAL A 77 5.51 46.05 64.53
C VAL A 77 4.48 44.97 64.14
N ALA A 78 3.74 44.42 65.11
CA ALA A 78 2.67 43.44 64.88
C ALA A 78 1.27 44.09 64.94
N PRO A 79 0.22 43.36 64.56
CA PRO A 79 -1.03 43.43 65.32
C PRO A 79 -1.61 42.04 65.69
N VAL A 80 -2.58 42.05 66.61
CA VAL A 80 -3.32 40.88 67.09
C VAL A 80 -4.69 40.79 66.38
N ALA A 81 -5.29 39.59 66.37
CA ALA A 81 -6.41 39.18 65.53
C ALA A 81 -7.77 39.84 65.76
N ALA A 82 -8.60 39.87 64.70
CA ALA A 82 -9.96 39.29 64.65
C ALA A 82 -10.55 39.28 63.22
N GLY A 83 -11.47 38.34 62.91
CA GLY A 83 -12.35 38.39 61.72
C GLY A 83 -12.02 37.42 60.56
N PRO A 84 -12.76 36.29 60.40
CA PRO A 84 -12.40 35.22 59.45
C PRO A 84 -13.29 35.14 58.18
N TRP A 85 -13.17 36.10 57.25
CA TRP A 85 -13.77 35.99 55.89
C TRP A 85 -12.76 36.31 54.79
N MET A 86 -11.68 35.54 54.75
CA MET A 86 -10.71 35.55 53.66
C MET A 86 -10.25 34.12 53.41
N VAL A 87 -10.98 33.40 52.54
CA VAL A 87 -10.54 32.09 52.04
C VAL A 87 -9.33 32.34 51.16
N ARG A 88 -8.13 32.22 51.76
CA ARG A 88 -6.91 32.01 50.98
C ARG A 88 -7.14 30.73 50.17
N MET A 89 -7.03 30.83 48.84
CA MET A 89 -6.58 29.66 48.10
C MET A 89 -5.27 29.22 48.75
N SER A 90 -5.22 27.99 49.26
CA SER A 90 -3.97 27.36 49.68
C SER A 90 -3.18 26.98 48.42
N SER A 91 -2.66 28.00 47.73
CA SER A 91 -1.77 27.86 46.59
C SER A 91 -0.46 27.26 47.08
N VAL A 92 -0.43 25.93 47.16
CA VAL A 92 0.81 25.16 47.21
C VAL A 92 1.51 25.45 45.88
N THR A 93 2.41 26.43 45.91
CA THR A 93 3.26 26.81 44.80
C THR A 93 4.15 25.61 44.49
N ILE A 94 3.86 24.94 43.38
CA ILE A 94 4.64 23.78 42.94
C ILE A 94 6.04 24.27 42.55
N ASP A 95 7.01 24.02 43.42
CA ASP A 95 8.42 24.31 43.13
C ASP A 95 9.04 23.22 42.23
N ALA A 96 10.29 23.46 41.81
CA ALA A 96 11.00 22.55 40.92
C ALA A 96 11.33 21.18 41.54
N ALA A 97 11.33 21.04 42.87
CA ALA A 97 11.51 19.76 43.56
C ALA A 97 10.20 18.98 43.65
N ALA A 98 9.09 19.65 43.97
CA ALA A 98 7.74 19.07 43.93
C ALA A 98 7.40 18.59 42.52
N LEU A 99 7.62 19.42 41.48
CA LEU A 99 7.37 19.03 40.09
C LEU A 99 8.23 17.83 39.65
N ARG A 100 9.49 17.75 40.12
CA ARG A 100 10.38 16.60 39.86
C ARG A 100 9.90 15.34 40.57
N SER A 101 9.35 15.45 41.78
CA SER A 101 8.77 14.33 42.54
C SER A 101 7.55 13.76 41.82
N VAL A 102 6.62 14.63 41.39
CA VAL A 102 5.45 14.25 40.59
C VAL A 102 5.89 13.58 39.28
N ALA A 103 6.83 14.19 38.55
CA ALA A 103 7.35 13.62 37.30
C ALA A 103 7.98 12.23 37.48
N ALA A 104 8.68 11.98 38.60
CA ALA A 104 9.31 10.70 38.88
C ALA A 104 8.31 9.55 39.09
N ALA A 105 7.06 9.84 39.49
CA ALA A 105 6.00 8.86 39.70
C ALA A 105 5.41 8.30 38.38
N PHE A 106 5.59 8.98 37.25
CA PHE A 106 5.13 8.55 35.92
C PHE A 106 6.17 7.69 35.18
N ARG A 107 5.74 6.92 34.17
CA ARG A 107 6.60 6.07 33.32
C ARG A 107 7.36 6.88 32.25
N LEU A 108 8.09 7.90 32.69
CA LEU A 108 8.87 8.78 31.84
C LEU A 108 10.27 8.21 31.59
N GLY A 109 10.69 8.21 30.31
CA GLY A 109 12.01 7.76 29.89
C GLY A 109 13.08 8.85 30.07
N GLY A 110 14.30 8.44 30.40
CA GLY A 110 15.45 9.35 30.54
C GLY A 110 15.61 9.98 31.92
N THR A 111 16.44 11.02 31.98
CA THR A 111 16.74 11.79 33.20
C THR A 111 15.99 13.12 33.17
N TYR A 112 15.29 13.48 34.25
CA TYR A 112 14.62 14.79 34.37
C TYR A 112 15.64 15.93 34.35
N CYS A 113 15.57 16.79 33.33
CA CYS A 113 16.46 17.94 33.14
C CYS A 113 15.83 19.26 33.62
N GLY A 114 14.50 19.40 33.56
CA GLY A 114 13.80 20.59 34.05
C GLY A 114 12.31 20.59 33.75
N GLY A 115 11.61 21.60 34.26
CA GLY A 115 10.18 21.80 34.02
C GLY A 115 9.74 23.23 34.37
N ALA A 116 8.70 23.71 33.69
CA ALA A 116 8.16 25.06 33.85
C ALA A 116 6.64 25.10 33.58
N PRO A 117 5.89 26.08 34.13
CA PRO A 117 4.50 26.34 33.74
C PRO A 117 4.38 26.55 32.23
N HIS A 118 3.27 26.08 31.64
CA HIS A 118 3.09 26.06 30.19
C HIS A 118 1.63 26.28 29.77
N GLY A 119 1.41 27.17 28.80
CA GLY A 119 0.09 27.56 28.32
C GLY A 119 -0.61 28.62 29.17
N ASN A 120 -1.75 29.12 28.67
CA ASN A 120 -2.55 30.18 29.29
C ASN A 120 -3.81 29.64 30.02
N GLY A 121 -3.91 28.33 30.23
CA GLY A 121 -5.11 27.65 30.74
C GLY A 121 -5.63 28.24 32.07
N HIS A 122 -6.96 28.35 32.20
CA HIS A 122 -7.60 29.01 33.35
C HIS A 122 -8.11 28.05 34.43
N ILE A 123 -8.16 26.74 34.16
CA ILE A 123 -8.74 25.73 35.06
C ILE A 123 -7.63 24.93 35.76
N ASN A 124 -6.81 24.18 35.03
CA ASN A 124 -5.78 23.28 35.56
C ASN A 124 -4.38 23.92 35.54
N ASP A 125 -3.55 23.65 36.56
CA ASP A 125 -2.13 24.02 36.51
C ASP A 125 -1.40 23.11 35.51
N THR A 126 -0.84 23.69 34.46
CA THR A 126 -0.19 22.96 33.35
C THR A 126 1.30 23.24 33.32
N PHE A 127 2.12 22.18 33.23
CA PHE A 127 3.57 22.25 33.22
C PHE A 127 4.14 21.43 32.06
N ALA A 128 5.13 21.99 31.35
CA ALA A 128 5.96 21.22 30.42
C ALA A 128 7.23 20.76 31.15
N VAL A 129 7.51 19.45 31.10
CA VAL A 129 8.73 18.85 31.66
C VAL A 129 9.58 18.22 30.56
N THR A 130 10.90 18.26 30.74
CA THR A 130 11.89 17.80 29.76
C THR A 130 12.79 16.73 30.36
N PHE A 131 12.95 15.63 29.64
CA PHE A 131 13.79 14.50 29.99
C PHE A 131 14.82 14.23 28.88
N GLU A 132 16.02 13.77 29.26
CA GLU A 132 17.07 13.42 28.31
C GLU A 132 17.42 11.92 28.37
N GLN A 133 17.43 11.27 27.20
CA GLN A 133 17.77 9.85 27.05
C GLN A 133 18.66 9.67 25.81
N ALA A 134 19.88 9.13 26.00
CA ALA A 134 20.84 8.85 24.91
C ALA A 134 21.13 10.05 23.97
N GLY A 135 21.08 11.28 24.49
CA GLY A 135 21.27 12.52 23.71
C GLY A 135 20.02 13.04 22.99
N VAL A 136 18.87 12.36 23.13
CA VAL A 136 17.55 12.84 22.67
C VAL A 136 16.83 13.51 23.83
N SER A 137 16.24 14.68 23.56
CA SER A 137 15.46 15.47 24.53
C SER A 137 13.97 15.32 24.26
N THR A 138 13.25 14.72 25.20
CA THR A 138 11.81 14.40 25.09
C THR A 138 11.02 15.27 26.07
N ARG A 139 9.85 15.76 25.64
CA ARG A 139 8.96 16.58 26.46
C ARG A 139 7.66 15.86 26.80
N TYR A 140 7.10 16.23 27.94
CA TYR A 140 5.81 15.75 28.42
C TYR A 140 5.02 16.91 29.04
N ILE A 141 3.69 16.79 29.07
CA ILE A 141 2.81 17.66 29.86
C ILE A 141 2.48 16.96 31.18
N LEU A 142 2.67 17.66 32.29
CA LEU A 142 2.05 17.34 33.57
C LEU A 142 0.94 18.34 33.85
N GLN A 143 -0.20 17.86 34.33
CA GLN A 143 -1.32 18.70 34.74
C GLN A 143 -1.80 18.32 36.14
N ARG A 144 -1.95 19.32 37.01
CA ARG A 144 -2.72 19.20 38.25
C ARG A 144 -4.17 19.55 37.95
N ILE A 145 -5.06 18.59 38.19
CA ILE A 145 -6.48 18.71 37.90
C ILE A 145 -7.15 19.58 38.98
N ASN A 146 -8.02 20.49 38.57
CA ASN A 146 -8.69 21.40 39.49
C ASN A 146 -9.90 20.75 40.16
N GLU A 147 -9.65 20.13 41.32
CA GLU A 147 -10.65 19.37 42.10
C GLU A 147 -11.78 20.23 42.69
N HIS A 148 -11.72 21.57 42.56
CA HIS A 148 -12.82 22.47 42.94
C HIS A 148 -13.85 22.64 41.80
N VAL A 149 -13.37 22.60 40.55
CA VAL A 149 -14.20 22.62 39.33
C VAL A 149 -14.69 21.21 39.02
N PHE A 150 -13.76 20.25 38.94
CA PHE A 150 -14.03 18.84 38.68
C PHE A 150 -14.14 18.07 39.99
N ARG A 151 -15.36 18.05 40.58
CA ARG A 151 -15.61 17.38 41.87
C ARG A 151 -15.48 15.85 41.79
N ASP A 152 -15.72 15.26 40.62
CA ASP A 152 -15.43 13.85 40.33
C ASP A 152 -14.29 13.77 39.30
N VAL A 153 -13.05 13.86 39.82
CA VAL A 153 -11.83 13.71 39.03
C VAL A 153 -11.70 12.29 38.45
N ASP A 154 -12.26 11.29 39.11
CA ASP A 154 -12.17 9.90 38.67
C ASP A 154 -13.09 9.64 37.47
N ALA A 155 -14.25 10.33 37.39
CA ALA A 155 -15.07 10.40 36.18
C ALA A 155 -14.37 11.12 35.02
N VAL A 156 -13.70 12.27 35.28
CA VAL A 156 -12.87 12.95 34.26
C VAL A 156 -11.83 11.98 33.70
N MET A 157 -11.06 11.35 34.57
CA MET A 157 -9.97 10.45 34.13
C MET A 157 -10.48 9.16 33.49
N ALA A 158 -11.64 8.64 33.89
CA ALA A 158 -12.29 7.50 33.22
C ALA A 158 -12.74 7.85 31.80
N ASN A 159 -13.36 9.02 31.60
CA ASN A 159 -13.74 9.51 30.27
C ASN A 159 -12.50 9.73 29.40
N VAL A 160 -11.53 10.51 29.88
CA VAL A 160 -10.29 10.84 29.16
C VAL A 160 -9.51 9.57 28.77
N ALA A 161 -9.40 8.58 29.66
CA ALA A 161 -8.71 7.32 29.35
C ALA A 161 -9.45 6.47 28.30
N ARG A 162 -10.79 6.41 28.33
CA ARG A 162 -11.58 5.72 27.29
C ARG A 162 -11.44 6.41 25.93
N VAL A 163 -11.58 7.74 25.92
CA VAL A 163 -11.53 8.59 24.72
C VAL A 163 -10.17 8.53 24.05
N THR A 164 -9.08 8.76 24.79
CA THR A 164 -7.71 8.75 24.23
C THR A 164 -7.31 7.36 23.74
N ALA A 165 -7.61 6.29 24.50
CA ALA A 165 -7.31 4.92 24.08
C ALA A 165 -8.13 4.47 22.85
N HIS A 166 -9.39 4.91 22.73
CA HIS A 166 -10.20 4.59 21.55
C HIS A 166 -9.77 5.39 20.32
N ALA A 167 -9.65 6.72 20.43
CA ALA A 167 -9.18 7.56 19.33
C ALA A 167 -7.78 7.14 18.85
N GLY A 168 -6.87 6.76 19.75
CA GLY A 168 -5.56 6.20 19.39
C GLY A 168 -5.65 4.90 18.57
N ARG A 169 -6.52 3.95 18.98
CA ARG A 169 -6.80 2.74 18.18
C ARG A 169 -7.42 3.07 16.83
N ARG A 170 -8.39 3.99 16.77
CA ARG A 170 -9.04 4.43 15.51
C ARG A 170 -8.03 5.10 14.57
N ALA A 171 -7.12 5.94 15.08
CA ALA A 171 -6.08 6.58 14.28
C ALA A 171 -5.04 5.58 13.73
N LEU A 172 -4.65 4.58 14.53
CA LEU A 172 -3.79 3.48 14.08
C LEU A 172 -4.48 2.61 13.01
N ALA A 173 -5.71 2.18 13.26
CA ALA A 173 -6.48 1.35 12.32
C ALA A 173 -6.81 2.07 11.00
N ALA A 174 -7.01 3.40 11.04
CA ALA A 174 -7.19 4.23 9.85
C ALA A 174 -5.86 4.61 9.15
N GLY A 175 -4.71 4.12 9.62
CA GLY A 175 -3.40 4.38 9.01
C GLY A 175 -2.99 5.85 9.00
N VAL A 176 -3.44 6.65 9.97
CA VAL A 176 -3.22 8.10 9.99
C VAL A 176 -1.72 8.42 10.15
N PRO A 177 -1.12 9.25 9.29
CA PRO A 177 0.28 9.65 9.43
C PRO A 177 0.56 10.38 10.75
N ASP A 178 1.55 9.88 11.47
CA ASP A 178 1.95 10.30 12.82
C ASP A 178 0.79 10.33 13.83
N PRO A 179 0.26 9.15 14.23
CA PRO A 179 -0.91 9.07 15.11
C PRO A 179 -0.61 9.58 16.53
N GLN A 180 0.67 9.61 16.94
CA GLN A 180 1.10 10.11 18.26
C GLN A 180 0.97 11.64 18.36
N ARG A 181 1.09 12.37 17.24
CA ARG A 181 0.78 13.81 17.20
C ARG A 181 -0.72 14.10 17.01
N ARG A 182 -1.53 13.11 16.60
CA ARG A 182 -2.97 13.29 16.24
C ARG A 182 -3.94 13.11 17.39
N VAL A 183 -3.54 12.42 18.46
CA VAL A 183 -4.38 12.11 19.62
C VAL A 183 -3.56 12.28 20.91
N LEU A 184 -4.13 12.92 21.93
CA LEU A 184 -3.50 12.98 23.25
C LEU A 184 -3.22 11.58 23.79
N THR A 185 -1.96 11.28 24.09
CA THR A 185 -1.53 9.99 24.62
C THR A 185 -1.19 10.14 26.10
N LEU A 186 -1.97 9.49 26.97
CA LEU A 186 -1.70 9.42 28.41
C LEU A 186 -0.42 8.64 28.71
N ILE A 187 0.35 9.09 29.69
CA ILE A 187 1.43 8.31 30.31
C ILE A 187 0.97 7.88 31.71
N PRO A 188 0.91 6.57 32.02
CA PRO A 188 0.52 6.09 33.34
C PRO A 188 1.63 6.28 34.39
N THR A 189 1.24 6.19 35.66
CA THR A 189 2.12 6.04 36.82
C THR A 189 2.99 4.79 36.70
N ARG A 190 4.01 4.67 37.55
CA ARG A 190 4.76 3.41 37.70
C ARG A 190 3.86 2.25 38.14
N GLY A 191 2.84 2.48 38.97
CA GLY A 191 1.82 1.49 39.32
C GLY A 191 1.02 0.99 38.10
N GLY A 192 0.64 1.90 37.21
CA GLY A 192 -0.12 1.62 36.00
C GLY A 192 -1.43 2.41 35.89
N GLU A 193 -1.79 3.18 36.93
CA GLU A 193 -2.92 4.10 36.91
C GLU A 193 -2.66 5.29 35.96
N ASN A 194 -3.71 5.87 35.38
CA ASN A 194 -3.58 7.12 34.59
C ASN A 194 -3.65 8.39 35.45
N LEU A 195 -3.90 8.25 36.76
CA LEU A 195 -4.10 9.32 37.72
C LEU A 195 -3.19 9.07 38.94
N LEU A 196 -2.39 10.07 39.30
CA LEU A 196 -1.66 10.14 40.56
C LEU A 196 -2.44 11.05 41.53
N ARG A 197 -2.53 10.68 42.81
CA ARG A 197 -3.02 11.55 43.88
C ARG A 197 -1.96 11.62 44.97
N ASP A 198 -1.50 12.82 45.30
CA ASP A 198 -0.52 13.05 46.36
C ASP A 198 -0.87 14.29 47.22
N ALA A 199 -0.01 14.64 48.17
CA ALA A 199 -0.21 15.78 49.07
C ALA A 199 -0.21 17.17 48.37
N THR A 200 0.04 17.22 47.06
CA THR A 200 -0.01 18.43 46.24
C THR A 200 -1.22 18.48 45.30
N GLY A 201 -1.94 17.36 45.11
CA GLY A 201 -3.23 17.27 44.40
C GLY A 201 -3.40 16.03 43.52
N ALA A 202 -4.45 16.01 42.71
CA ALA A 202 -4.65 15.08 41.59
C ALA A 202 -3.83 15.47 40.34
N TRP A 203 -3.08 14.52 39.77
CA TRP A 203 -2.15 14.73 38.66
C TRP A 203 -2.28 13.71 37.53
N ARG A 204 -2.09 14.16 36.28
CA ARG A 204 -1.97 13.31 35.08
C ARG A 204 -0.79 13.71 34.21
N CYS A 205 -0.40 12.82 33.29
CA CYS A 205 0.68 13.07 32.33
C CYS A 205 0.27 12.73 30.90
N TYR A 206 0.72 13.54 29.93
CA TYR A 206 0.59 13.29 28.49
C TYR A 206 1.95 13.42 27.77
N VAL A 207 2.08 12.77 26.62
CA VAL A 207 3.13 13.07 25.62
C VAL A 207 3.00 14.54 25.17
N PHE A 208 4.12 15.26 25.04
CA PHE A 208 4.10 16.61 24.45
C PHE A 208 4.05 16.54 22.91
N ILE A 209 3.02 17.12 22.30
CA ILE A 209 2.89 17.20 20.85
C ILE A 209 3.75 18.36 20.33
N GLY A 210 4.83 18.02 19.60
CA GLY A 210 5.77 18.98 19.00
C GLY A 210 5.31 19.57 17.67
N ASP A 211 6.02 20.62 17.22
CA ASP A 211 5.86 21.32 15.93
C ASP A 211 4.41 21.74 15.63
N ALA A 212 3.70 22.21 16.65
CA ALA A 212 2.32 22.65 16.56
C ALA A 212 2.00 23.75 17.58
N THR A 213 1.10 24.66 17.19
CA THR A 213 0.73 25.85 17.97
C THR A 213 -0.79 25.95 18.11
N SER A 214 -1.27 26.30 19.31
CA SER A 214 -2.66 26.71 19.57
C SER A 214 -2.82 28.23 19.35
N HIS A 215 -4.01 28.68 18.97
CA HIS A 215 -4.26 30.11 18.67
C HIS A 215 -5.48 30.65 19.43
N ASP A 216 -5.37 31.89 19.92
CA ASP A 216 -6.49 32.56 20.61
C ASP A 216 -7.44 33.30 19.64
N VAL A 217 -7.02 33.57 18.40
CA VAL A 217 -7.82 34.30 17.38
C VAL A 217 -7.60 33.71 15.97
N ILE A 218 -8.70 33.44 15.23
CA ILE A 218 -8.65 33.06 13.82
C ILE A 218 -8.06 34.20 12.96
N ARG A 219 -6.94 33.90 12.29
CA ARG A 219 -6.25 34.81 11.37
C ARG A 219 -6.84 34.84 9.95
N GLY A 220 -7.56 33.79 9.54
CA GLY A 220 -8.21 33.71 8.22
C GLY A 220 -8.96 32.39 8.00
N PRO A 221 -9.70 32.25 6.89
CA PRO A 221 -10.61 31.12 6.65
C PRO A 221 -9.96 29.73 6.72
N GLU A 222 -8.73 29.55 6.24
CA GLU A 222 -8.07 28.24 6.20
C GLU A 222 -7.88 27.65 7.61
N MET A 223 -7.39 28.47 8.53
CA MET A 223 -7.20 28.13 9.95
C MET A 223 -8.53 27.78 10.62
N ALA A 224 -9.63 28.43 10.21
CA ALA A 224 -10.96 28.12 10.74
C ALA A 224 -11.48 26.78 10.20
N ARG A 225 -11.30 26.51 8.91
CA ARG A 225 -11.66 25.22 8.30
C ARG A 225 -10.92 24.07 8.97
N GLU A 226 -9.61 24.18 9.13
CA GLU A 226 -8.80 23.10 9.70
C GLU A 226 -8.99 22.94 11.22
N ALA A 227 -9.25 24.02 11.97
CA ALA A 227 -9.70 23.93 13.37
C ALA A 227 -11.05 23.21 13.50
N ALA A 228 -12.05 23.58 12.69
CA ALA A 228 -13.36 22.96 12.70
C ALA A 228 -13.34 21.51 12.21
N ARG A 229 -12.46 21.20 11.26
CA ARG A 229 -12.20 19.85 10.79
C ARG A 229 -11.68 18.96 11.91
N ALA A 230 -10.71 19.41 12.71
CA ALA A 230 -10.19 18.63 13.83
C ALA A 230 -11.29 18.24 14.84
N TYR A 231 -12.19 19.18 15.19
CA TYR A 231 -13.35 18.88 16.04
C TYR A 231 -14.38 17.96 15.37
N GLY A 232 -14.59 18.08 14.05
CA GLY A 232 -15.44 17.16 13.30
C GLY A 232 -14.85 15.74 13.21
N GLU A 233 -13.53 15.62 13.03
CA GLU A 233 -12.82 14.34 13.03
C GLU A 233 -12.78 13.72 14.43
N PHE A 234 -12.69 14.52 15.49
CA PHE A 234 -12.84 14.07 16.88
C PHE A 234 -14.23 13.47 17.14
N GLN A 235 -15.31 14.17 16.74
CA GLN A 235 -16.68 13.63 16.76
C GLN A 235 -16.78 12.29 16.00
N ARG A 236 -16.22 12.22 14.79
CA ARG A 236 -16.22 11.00 13.95
C ARG A 236 -15.38 9.85 14.51
N MET A 237 -14.30 10.14 15.25
CA MET A 237 -13.47 9.12 15.91
C MET A 237 -14.09 8.55 17.19
N LEU A 238 -15.14 9.16 17.73
CA LEU A 238 -15.81 8.73 18.97
C LEU A 238 -17.26 8.24 18.74
N GLY A 239 -17.75 8.31 17.50
CA GLY A 239 -19.08 7.82 17.12
C GLY A 239 -19.28 6.31 17.29
N ASP A 240 -18.21 5.53 17.40
CA ASP A 240 -18.21 4.08 17.69
C ASP A 240 -17.56 3.71 19.04
N LEU A 241 -17.46 4.68 19.97
CA LEU A 241 -16.83 4.46 21.29
C LEU A 241 -17.55 3.35 22.09
N PRO A 242 -16.92 2.19 22.35
CA PRO A 242 -17.60 1.05 22.96
C PRO A 242 -17.74 1.18 24.48
N GLY A 243 -18.74 0.47 25.02
CA GLY A 243 -19.05 0.38 26.46
C GLY A 243 -20.16 1.32 26.90
N GLU A 244 -20.27 1.54 28.21
CA GLU A 244 -21.33 2.36 28.84
C GLU A 244 -21.26 3.84 28.42
N ARG A 245 -22.38 4.57 28.60
CA ARG A 245 -22.44 6.04 28.45
C ARG A 245 -21.31 6.71 29.26
N LEU A 246 -20.68 7.75 28.71
CA LEU A 246 -19.69 8.54 29.45
C LEU A 246 -20.33 9.26 30.65
N ARG A 247 -19.54 9.53 31.69
CA ARG A 247 -20.01 10.25 32.88
C ARG A 247 -20.06 11.76 32.59
N GLU A 248 -21.01 12.47 33.19
CA GLU A 248 -21.04 13.94 33.12
C GLU A 248 -20.04 14.52 34.11
N THR A 249 -18.94 15.11 33.61
CA THR A 249 -17.85 15.64 34.44
C THR A 249 -18.21 16.98 35.09
N ILE A 250 -19.10 17.74 34.43
CA ILE A 250 -19.83 18.87 35.02
C ILE A 250 -21.32 18.70 34.64
N PRO A 251 -22.21 18.31 35.59
CA PRO A 251 -23.64 18.19 35.32
C PRO A 251 -24.26 19.48 34.78
N ASP A 252 -25.30 19.33 33.95
CA ASP A 252 -26.07 20.43 33.35
C ASP A 252 -25.24 21.44 32.52
N PHE A 253 -24.02 21.10 32.07
CA PHE A 253 -23.05 22.08 31.51
C PHE A 253 -23.68 23.02 30.46
N HIS A 254 -24.27 22.42 29.41
CA HIS A 254 -25.02 23.12 28.36
C HIS A 254 -26.55 22.97 28.47
N HIS A 255 -27.09 22.81 29.69
CA HIS A 255 -28.54 22.78 29.89
C HIS A 255 -29.06 24.22 29.94
N THR A 256 -29.17 24.87 28.78
CA THR A 256 -29.42 26.31 28.65
C THR A 256 -30.61 26.82 29.47
N ARG A 257 -31.70 26.05 29.57
CA ARG A 257 -32.85 26.33 30.45
C ARG A 257 -32.46 26.54 31.92
N ARG A 258 -31.70 25.62 32.51
CA ARG A 258 -31.20 25.79 33.90
C ARG A 258 -30.28 27.01 34.03
N ARG A 259 -29.56 27.41 32.98
CA ARG A 259 -28.73 28.63 32.96
C ARG A 259 -29.58 29.91 32.89
N PHE A 260 -30.68 29.91 32.13
CA PHE A 260 -31.67 30.99 32.11
C PHE A 260 -32.38 31.13 33.46
N ASP A 261 -32.87 30.01 34.03
CA ASP A 261 -33.60 30.00 35.30
C ASP A 261 -32.70 30.42 36.47
N ALA A 262 -31.41 30.05 36.43
CA ALA A 262 -30.40 30.53 37.38
C ALA A 262 -30.15 32.04 37.27
N LEU A 263 -30.04 32.59 36.05
CA LEU A 263 -29.91 34.04 35.85
C LEU A 263 -31.14 34.81 36.35
N MET A 264 -32.35 34.35 36.02
CA MET A 264 -33.58 35.00 36.47
C MET A 264 -33.72 34.97 37.99
N ARG A 265 -33.25 33.89 38.63
CA ARG A 265 -33.18 33.78 40.09
C ARG A 265 -32.12 34.72 40.70
N ALA A 266 -30.90 34.74 40.18
CA ALA A 266 -29.84 35.63 40.66
C ALA A 266 -30.24 37.12 40.54
N ALA A 267 -30.97 37.48 39.48
CA ALA A 267 -31.52 38.82 39.29
C ALA A 267 -32.71 39.15 40.20
N ALA A 268 -33.43 38.14 40.71
CA ALA A 268 -34.55 38.32 41.65
C ALA A 268 -34.09 38.32 43.12
N GLU A 269 -33.05 37.56 43.45
CA GLU A 269 -32.41 37.57 44.77
C GLU A 269 -31.47 38.77 44.98
N ASP A 270 -30.90 39.32 43.89
CA ASP A 270 -29.97 40.45 43.81
C ASP A 270 -29.00 40.58 45.00
N ARG A 271 -28.33 39.49 45.37
CA ARG A 271 -27.47 39.36 46.57
C ARG A 271 -26.32 40.39 46.66
N ARG A 272 -26.08 41.16 45.60
CA ARG A 272 -25.02 42.17 45.49
C ARG A 272 -25.53 43.58 45.14
N GLY A 273 -26.83 43.80 44.98
CA GLY A 273 -27.40 45.10 44.59
C GLY A 273 -27.00 45.54 43.17
N ARG A 274 -26.80 44.58 42.26
CA ARG A 274 -26.30 44.78 40.89
C ARG A 274 -27.38 44.65 39.82
N ALA A 275 -28.55 44.05 40.11
CA ALA A 275 -29.60 43.79 39.11
C ALA A 275 -30.14 45.06 38.44
N ALA A 276 -30.25 46.16 39.19
CA ALA A 276 -30.66 47.47 38.65
C ALA A 276 -29.70 48.00 37.56
N GLY A 277 -28.41 47.69 37.66
CA GLY A 277 -27.38 48.11 36.69
C GLY A 277 -27.33 47.30 35.39
N VAL A 278 -28.13 46.23 35.28
CA VAL A 278 -28.12 45.27 34.16
C VAL A 278 -29.51 45.00 33.56
N ALA A 279 -30.44 45.94 33.74
CA ALA A 279 -31.83 45.78 33.32
C ALA A 279 -32.00 45.59 31.79
N ALA A 280 -31.12 46.20 30.98
CA ALA A 280 -31.14 46.06 29.52
C ALA A 280 -30.68 44.67 29.08
N GLU A 281 -29.68 44.11 29.75
CA GLU A 281 -29.14 42.77 29.54
C GLU A 281 -30.14 41.70 29.96
N LEU A 282 -30.83 41.88 31.09
CA LEU A 282 -31.92 41.00 31.51
C LEU A 282 -33.12 41.05 30.54
N ALA A 283 -33.47 42.22 30.01
CA ALA A 283 -34.48 42.36 28.96
C ALA A 283 -34.05 41.68 27.65
N PHE A 284 -32.78 41.83 27.25
CA PHE A 284 -32.20 41.19 26.07
C PHE A 284 -32.30 39.66 26.12
N VAL A 285 -32.04 39.07 27.29
CA VAL A 285 -32.16 37.63 27.52
C VAL A 285 -33.64 37.19 27.55
N ARG A 286 -34.52 37.88 28.28
CA ARG A 286 -35.96 37.55 28.34
C ARG A 286 -36.62 37.56 26.97
N ALA A 287 -36.26 38.52 26.11
CA ALA A 287 -36.75 38.58 24.72
C ALA A 287 -36.38 37.34 23.87
N ARG A 288 -35.42 36.53 24.33
CA ARG A 288 -34.88 35.34 23.65
C ARG A 288 -35.21 34.03 24.36
N GLU A 289 -36.07 34.04 25.38
CA GLU A 289 -36.40 32.85 26.18
C GLU A 289 -36.82 31.64 25.31
N ARG A 290 -37.58 31.86 24.22
CA ARG A 290 -37.98 30.78 23.29
C ARG A 290 -36.82 30.04 22.60
N MET A 291 -35.62 30.64 22.54
CA MET A 291 -34.44 29.98 21.99
C MET A 291 -33.84 28.96 22.96
N VAL A 292 -34.06 29.16 24.26
CA VAL A 292 -33.37 28.45 25.35
C VAL A 292 -33.68 26.95 25.36
N ASP A 293 -34.90 26.59 24.99
CA ASP A 293 -35.37 25.19 25.00
C ASP A 293 -35.18 24.48 23.65
N GLN A 294 -34.93 25.22 22.55
CA GLN A 294 -35.05 24.70 21.17
C GLN A 294 -34.25 23.41 20.89
N LEU A 295 -33.01 23.30 21.36
CA LEU A 295 -32.22 22.06 21.17
C LEU A 295 -32.61 20.95 22.15
N LEU A 296 -33.10 21.30 23.35
CA LEU A 296 -33.60 20.35 24.34
C LEU A 296 -34.91 19.71 23.85
N ASP A 297 -35.81 20.52 23.27
CA ASP A 297 -37.05 20.09 22.64
C ASP A 297 -36.80 19.16 21.44
N LEU A 298 -35.87 19.52 20.56
CA LEU A 298 -35.47 18.71 19.40
C LEU A 298 -34.83 17.38 19.84
N HIS A 299 -34.03 17.39 20.90
CA HIS A 299 -33.47 16.16 21.49
C HIS A 299 -34.55 15.29 22.15
N ALA A 300 -35.48 15.90 22.91
CA ALA A 300 -36.59 15.20 23.56
C ALA A 300 -37.58 14.56 22.56
N ARG A 301 -37.70 15.10 21.33
CA ARG A 301 -38.42 14.49 20.21
C ARG A 301 -37.62 13.45 19.43
N GLY A 302 -36.36 13.20 19.78
CA GLY A 302 -35.46 12.26 19.11
C GLY A 302 -34.88 12.75 17.78
N GLU A 303 -35.05 14.03 17.44
CA GLU A 303 -34.52 14.62 16.20
C GLU A 303 -33.00 14.85 16.28
N LEU A 304 -32.47 15.09 17.49
CA LEU A 304 -31.04 15.27 17.75
C LEU A 304 -30.51 14.12 18.63
N PRO A 305 -29.58 13.29 18.14
CA PRO A 305 -29.02 12.18 18.92
C PRO A 305 -28.06 12.68 20.00
N GLU A 306 -28.00 11.95 21.12
CA GLU A 306 -26.89 12.09 22.07
C GLU A 306 -25.59 11.56 21.42
N ARG A 307 -24.48 12.27 21.64
CA ARG A 307 -23.14 11.95 21.15
C ARG A 307 -22.12 12.19 22.25
N VAL A 308 -20.90 11.67 22.07
CA VAL A 308 -19.74 12.14 22.84
C VAL A 308 -19.37 13.52 22.33
N THR A 309 -19.44 14.54 23.17
CA THR A 309 -19.11 15.93 22.84
C THR A 309 -17.91 16.42 23.63
N HIS A 310 -17.21 17.43 23.10
CA HIS A 310 -16.08 18.05 23.77
C HIS A 310 -16.50 19.15 24.74
N ASN A 311 -17.57 19.88 24.44
CA ASN A 311 -18.23 20.93 25.22
C ASN A 311 -17.40 22.21 25.53
N ASP A 312 -16.07 22.17 25.44
CA ASP A 312 -15.20 23.37 25.46
C ASP A 312 -14.32 23.40 24.20
N THR A 313 -14.88 23.85 23.07
CA THR A 313 -14.25 23.76 21.73
C THR A 313 -13.64 25.07 21.27
N LYS A 314 -13.22 25.90 22.24
CA LYS A 314 -12.45 27.12 22.01
C LYS A 314 -11.24 26.90 21.09
N LEU A 315 -10.86 27.92 20.32
CA LEU A 315 -9.80 27.79 19.32
C LEU A 315 -8.43 27.35 19.89
N ASN A 316 -8.11 27.73 21.13
CA ASN A 316 -6.85 27.32 21.76
C ASN A 316 -6.88 25.88 22.33
N ASN A 317 -8.02 25.18 22.25
CA ASN A 317 -8.15 23.74 22.51
C ASN A 317 -7.91 22.86 21.26
N VAL A 318 -7.51 23.43 20.13
CA VAL A 318 -6.98 22.68 18.98
C VAL A 318 -5.56 23.12 18.65
N LEU A 319 -4.68 22.14 18.45
CA LEU A 319 -3.32 22.34 17.93
C LEU A 319 -3.36 22.36 16.40
N ILE A 320 -2.70 23.36 15.81
CA ILE A 320 -2.47 23.47 14.36
C ILE A 320 -1.01 23.14 14.09
N ASP A 321 -0.72 22.29 13.10
CA ASP A 321 0.65 21.90 12.74
C ASP A 321 1.42 23.08 12.11
N ASP A 322 2.58 23.43 12.68
CA ASP A 322 3.33 24.65 12.34
C ASP A 322 3.89 24.64 10.90
N ARG A 323 3.96 23.47 10.27
CA ARG A 323 4.57 23.28 8.94
C ARG A 323 3.53 23.21 7.82
N THR A 324 2.33 22.71 8.12
CA THR A 324 1.28 22.43 7.13
C THR A 324 0.03 23.29 7.31
N GLY A 325 -0.17 23.90 8.49
CA GLY A 325 -1.39 24.63 8.82
C GLY A 325 -2.63 23.75 9.05
N ALA A 326 -2.45 22.43 9.03
CA ALA A 326 -3.54 21.47 9.19
C ALA A 326 -3.97 21.30 10.67
N GLY A 327 -5.23 20.91 10.87
CA GLY A 327 -5.76 20.55 12.17
C GLY A 327 -5.04 19.30 12.69
N LEU A 328 -4.32 19.41 13.81
CA LEU A 328 -3.45 18.34 14.29
C LEU A 328 -4.11 17.48 15.35
N CYS A 329 -4.52 18.08 16.47
CA CYS A 329 -5.04 17.36 17.65
C CYS A 329 -5.96 18.25 18.49
N VAL A 330 -7.03 17.67 19.02
CA VAL A 330 -7.91 18.32 20.01
C VAL A 330 -7.41 18.00 21.42
N ILE A 331 -7.34 19.02 22.28
CA ILE A 331 -6.80 18.97 23.64
C ILE A 331 -7.80 19.52 24.67
N ASP A 332 -7.48 19.40 25.97
CA ASP A 332 -8.32 19.88 27.09
C ASP A 332 -9.64 19.07 27.28
N LEU A 333 -9.50 17.74 27.18
CA LEU A 333 -10.59 16.74 27.14
C LEU A 333 -11.43 16.60 28.44
N ASP A 334 -11.41 17.56 29.36
CA ASP A 334 -11.97 17.41 30.72
C ASP A 334 -13.49 17.52 30.76
N THR A 335 -14.04 18.26 29.80
CA THR A 335 -15.48 18.38 29.58
C THR A 335 -15.98 17.40 28.53
N VAL A 336 -15.18 16.39 28.14
CA VAL A 336 -15.63 15.32 27.23
C VAL A 336 -16.60 14.38 27.96
N MET A 337 -17.87 14.44 27.56
CA MET A 337 -19.00 13.74 28.17
C MET A 337 -20.16 13.66 27.15
N PRO A 338 -21.32 13.09 27.48
CA PRO A 338 -22.45 13.05 26.56
C PRO A 338 -23.08 14.43 26.34
N GLY A 339 -23.55 14.69 25.12
CA GLY A 339 -24.21 15.95 24.73
C GLY A 339 -24.69 15.93 23.27
N LEU A 340 -24.90 17.11 22.69
CA LEU A 340 -25.27 17.28 21.27
C LEU A 340 -24.10 17.88 20.48
N ALA A 341 -23.78 17.39 19.28
CA ALA A 341 -22.69 17.96 18.45
C ALA A 341 -22.88 19.47 18.14
N LEU A 342 -24.09 19.98 18.29
CA LEU A 342 -24.42 21.40 18.21
C LEU A 342 -23.82 22.24 19.34
N TYR A 343 -23.52 21.66 20.51
CA TYR A 343 -22.83 22.37 21.58
C TYR A 343 -21.37 22.64 21.19
N ASP A 344 -20.66 21.61 20.70
CA ASP A 344 -19.32 21.71 20.11
C ASP A 344 -19.31 22.74 18.97
N PHE A 345 -20.19 22.60 17.97
CA PHE A 345 -20.20 23.55 16.86
C PHE A 345 -20.57 24.98 17.31
N GLY A 346 -21.45 25.12 18.31
CA GLY A 346 -21.87 26.41 18.84
C GLY A 346 -20.76 27.17 19.58
N ASP A 347 -20.00 26.49 20.45
CA ASP A 347 -18.88 27.11 21.17
C ASP A 347 -17.70 27.44 20.24
N LEU A 348 -17.43 26.60 19.24
CA LEU A 348 -16.47 26.89 18.19
C LEU A 348 -16.89 28.13 17.38
N VAL A 349 -18.16 28.25 16.98
CA VAL A 349 -18.66 29.45 16.28
C VAL A 349 -18.55 30.71 17.16
N ARG A 350 -18.91 30.61 18.44
CA ARG A 350 -18.80 31.69 19.42
C ARG A 350 -17.36 32.19 19.55
N SER A 351 -16.39 31.28 19.70
CA SER A 351 -14.99 31.62 19.95
C SER A 351 -14.21 32.02 18.69
N ALA A 352 -14.51 31.44 17.52
CA ALA A 352 -13.70 31.62 16.31
C ALA A 352 -14.21 32.71 15.35
N THR A 353 -15.51 33.00 15.29
CA THR A 353 -16.06 33.96 14.30
C THR A 353 -15.80 35.42 14.69
N ASN A 354 -15.80 35.74 15.98
CA ASN A 354 -15.40 37.06 16.49
C ASN A 354 -13.88 37.25 16.32
N ALA A 355 -13.42 38.50 16.27
CA ALA A 355 -12.00 38.88 16.30
C ALA A 355 -11.64 39.75 17.51
N ALA A 356 -12.64 40.28 18.22
CA ALA A 356 -12.45 41.03 19.46
C ALA A 356 -12.30 40.09 20.67
N PRO A 357 -11.58 40.52 21.74
CA PRO A 357 -11.52 39.79 23.00
C PRO A 357 -12.89 39.50 23.62
N GLU A 358 -12.97 38.43 24.42
CA GLU A 358 -14.21 38.03 25.08
C GLU A 358 -14.77 39.10 26.02
N ASP A 359 -13.91 39.94 26.63
CA ASP A 359 -14.29 41.05 27.51
C ASP A 359 -14.12 42.45 26.87
N GLU A 360 -14.15 42.55 25.54
CA GLU A 360 -14.13 43.83 24.82
C GLU A 360 -15.29 44.75 25.24
N ARG A 361 -14.96 46.01 25.48
CA ARG A 361 -15.89 47.08 25.91
C ARG A 361 -16.45 47.86 24.74
N ASP A 362 -15.67 47.97 23.66
CA ASP A 362 -16.09 48.58 22.41
C ASP A 362 -16.90 47.57 21.58
N LEU A 363 -18.19 47.47 21.93
CA LEU A 363 -19.12 46.51 21.33
C LEU A 363 -19.30 46.67 19.82
N ALA A 364 -18.86 47.78 19.22
CA ALA A 364 -18.86 47.96 17.76
C ALA A 364 -17.82 47.07 17.04
N LYS A 365 -16.79 46.61 17.75
CA LYS A 365 -15.82 45.62 17.23
C LYS A 365 -16.32 44.18 17.30
N VAL A 366 -17.32 43.90 18.15
CA VAL A 366 -17.80 42.54 18.42
C VAL A 366 -18.77 42.11 17.31
N ARG A 367 -18.22 41.47 16.27
CA ARG A 367 -18.96 41.09 15.07
C ARG A 367 -18.54 39.69 14.60
N ALA A 368 -19.52 38.84 14.33
CA ALA A 368 -19.29 37.54 13.70
C ALA A 368 -18.86 37.74 12.23
N ARG A 369 -17.70 37.19 11.86
CA ARG A 369 -17.19 37.19 10.48
C ARG A 369 -17.86 36.09 9.65
N PRO A 370 -18.70 36.41 8.64
CA PRO A 370 -19.43 35.39 7.88
C PRO A 370 -18.49 34.48 7.07
N GLU A 371 -17.40 35.01 6.53
CA GLU A 371 -16.38 34.24 5.80
C GLU A 371 -15.63 33.23 6.68
N ILE A 372 -15.54 33.50 7.98
CA ILE A 372 -15.03 32.55 8.96
C ILE A 372 -16.10 31.52 9.32
N PHE A 373 -17.36 31.93 9.51
CA PHE A 373 -18.46 30.99 9.74
C PHE A 373 -18.62 29.98 8.60
N GLU A 374 -18.54 30.42 7.34
CA GLU A 374 -18.59 29.49 6.19
C GLU A 374 -17.44 28.47 6.22
N ALA A 375 -16.24 28.89 6.59
CA ALA A 375 -15.09 27.99 6.70
C ALA A 375 -15.23 27.01 7.88
N LEU A 376 -15.78 27.43 9.01
CA LEU A 376 -16.11 26.55 10.14
C LEU A 376 -17.14 25.48 9.70
N VAL A 377 -18.20 25.87 8.99
CA VAL A 377 -19.20 24.93 8.45
C VAL A 377 -18.57 23.96 7.45
N GLU A 378 -17.75 24.44 6.52
CA GLU A 378 -17.06 23.60 5.52
C GLU A 378 -16.13 22.59 6.19
N GLY A 379 -15.34 23.03 7.18
CA GLY A 379 -14.43 22.17 7.94
C GLY A 379 -15.13 21.14 8.81
N TYR A 380 -16.14 21.54 9.58
CA TYR A 380 -16.87 20.64 10.48
C TYR A 380 -17.66 19.57 9.70
N LEU A 381 -18.32 19.95 8.59
CA LEU A 381 -19.00 18.98 7.71
C LEU A 381 -18.03 18.02 7.02
N ALA A 382 -16.82 18.47 6.67
CA ALA A 382 -15.78 17.59 6.13
C ALA A 382 -15.25 16.61 7.19
N GLY A 383 -14.88 17.10 8.38
CA GLY A 383 -14.31 16.29 9.45
C GLY A 383 -15.29 15.26 10.01
N THR A 384 -16.56 15.64 10.19
CA THR A 384 -17.63 14.72 10.64
C THR A 384 -17.97 13.65 9.58
N GLY A 385 -17.58 13.83 8.32
CA GLY A 385 -17.64 12.78 7.29
C GLY A 385 -19.05 12.21 7.02
N GLY A 386 -20.10 12.99 7.25
CA GLY A 386 -21.49 12.53 7.11
C GLY A 386 -22.13 11.95 8.39
N LEU A 387 -21.47 12.04 9.55
CA LEU A 387 -22.01 11.60 10.84
C LEU A 387 -23.30 12.33 11.27
N LEU A 388 -23.47 13.60 10.88
CA LEU A 388 -24.57 14.48 11.29
C LEU A 388 -25.84 14.26 10.46
N ASN A 389 -26.99 14.23 11.12
CA ASN A 389 -28.30 14.10 10.47
C ASN A 389 -28.84 15.44 9.92
N GLU A 390 -29.99 15.41 9.23
CA GLU A 390 -30.61 16.61 8.65
C GLU A 390 -30.97 17.69 9.70
N ALA A 391 -31.43 17.30 10.88
CA ALA A 391 -31.81 18.23 11.96
C ALA A 391 -30.56 18.89 12.58
N GLU A 392 -29.50 18.12 12.85
CA GLU A 392 -28.21 18.65 13.29
C GLU A 392 -27.65 19.64 12.26
N ILE A 393 -27.59 19.26 10.99
CA ILE A 393 -27.13 20.16 9.93
C ILE A 393 -27.98 21.43 9.86
N GLY A 394 -29.31 21.31 9.96
CA GLY A 394 -30.24 22.45 9.96
C GLY A 394 -30.03 23.43 11.12
N GLN A 395 -29.55 22.95 12.27
CA GLN A 395 -29.35 23.76 13.49
C GLN A 395 -27.94 24.37 13.63
N LEU A 396 -26.98 24.09 12.73
CA LEU A 396 -25.60 24.62 12.82
C LEU A 396 -25.55 26.16 12.92
N ALA A 397 -26.41 26.88 12.20
CA ALA A 397 -26.50 28.34 12.27
C ALA A 397 -27.30 28.87 13.49
N PHE A 398 -27.97 27.99 14.24
CA PHE A 398 -28.66 28.31 15.49
C PHE A 398 -27.76 28.05 16.72
N ALA A 399 -27.00 26.95 16.69
CA ALA A 399 -26.04 26.54 17.72
C ALA A 399 -25.16 27.69 18.24
N GLY A 400 -24.50 28.43 17.34
CA GLY A 400 -23.65 29.57 17.72
C GLY A 400 -24.38 30.71 18.43
N ARG A 401 -25.66 30.95 18.09
CA ARG A 401 -26.51 31.93 18.78
C ARG A 401 -26.88 31.44 20.18
N LEU A 402 -27.22 30.15 20.33
CA LEU A 402 -27.60 29.57 21.61
C LEU A 402 -26.42 29.55 22.60
N ILE A 403 -25.24 29.08 22.17
CA ILE A 403 -24.08 28.98 23.06
C ILE A 403 -23.50 30.37 23.40
N ALA A 404 -23.49 31.32 22.47
CA ALA A 404 -23.16 32.72 22.81
C ALA A 404 -24.13 33.30 23.85
N LEU A 405 -25.45 33.04 23.70
CA LEU A 405 -26.45 33.46 24.70
C LEU A 405 -26.23 32.77 26.05
N GLU A 406 -25.97 31.45 26.09
CA GLU A 406 -25.70 30.70 27.31
C GLU A 406 -24.48 31.23 28.07
N ILE A 407 -23.35 31.39 27.38
CA ILE A 407 -22.10 31.88 27.97
C ILE A 407 -22.29 33.33 28.46
N GLY A 408 -23.02 34.17 27.72
CA GLY A 408 -23.43 35.50 28.17
C GLY A 408 -24.30 35.48 29.44
N MET A 409 -25.27 34.57 29.53
CA MET A 409 -26.08 34.37 30.74
C MET A 409 -25.23 33.88 31.92
N ARG A 410 -24.28 32.96 31.69
CA ARG A 410 -23.36 32.44 32.71
C ARG A 410 -22.48 33.56 33.29
N PHE A 411 -21.91 34.42 32.44
CA PHE A 411 -21.16 35.60 32.90
C PHE A 411 -22.04 36.62 33.65
N LEU A 412 -23.27 36.87 33.18
CA LEU A 412 -24.17 37.81 33.86
C LEU A 412 -24.65 37.28 35.22
N THR A 413 -24.89 35.98 35.34
CA THR A 413 -25.25 35.31 36.60
C THR A 413 -24.12 35.45 37.61
N ASP A 414 -22.89 35.13 37.20
CA ASP A 414 -21.71 35.26 38.07
C ASP A 414 -21.49 36.71 38.51
N HIS A 415 -21.69 37.68 37.61
CA HIS A 415 -21.64 39.09 37.97
C HIS A 415 -22.68 39.50 39.03
N LEU A 416 -23.89 38.93 39.00
CA LEU A 416 -24.93 39.19 40.00
C LEU A 416 -24.65 38.50 41.34
N GLU A 417 -24.04 37.30 41.33
CA GLU A 417 -23.69 36.56 42.56
C GLU A 417 -22.38 37.05 43.22
N GLY A 418 -21.47 37.68 42.46
CA GLY A 418 -20.31 38.40 42.99
C GLY A 418 -18.96 38.05 42.38
N ASP A 419 -18.90 37.64 41.11
CA ASP A 419 -17.69 37.30 40.35
C ASP A 419 -16.87 36.16 41.02
N ALA A 420 -17.55 35.07 41.35
CA ALA A 420 -17.05 33.94 42.14
C ALA A 420 -16.78 32.65 41.34
N TYR A 421 -17.40 32.49 40.16
CA TYR A 421 -17.20 31.33 39.28
C TYR A 421 -16.11 31.59 38.23
N PHE A 422 -16.17 32.72 37.53
CA PHE A 422 -15.18 33.10 36.52
C PHE A 422 -14.11 34.01 37.12
N ARG A 423 -12.84 33.68 36.86
CA ARG A 423 -11.73 34.54 37.29
C ARG A 423 -11.82 35.91 36.62
N ILE A 424 -11.80 36.96 37.44
CA ILE A 424 -11.70 38.36 37.02
C ILE A 424 -10.33 38.96 37.38
N HIS A 425 -9.89 39.91 36.58
CA HIS A 425 -8.67 40.69 36.76
C HIS A 425 -8.96 42.17 37.03
N ARG A 426 -10.23 42.56 36.95
CA ARG A 426 -10.75 43.93 37.10
C ARG A 426 -12.24 43.85 37.47
N GLU A 427 -12.74 44.85 38.19
CA GLU A 427 -14.17 44.94 38.47
C GLU A 427 -15.00 45.06 37.16
N GLY A 428 -16.22 44.51 37.18
CA GLY A 428 -17.14 44.51 36.05
C GLY A 428 -16.72 43.65 34.84
N GLN A 429 -15.63 42.85 34.93
CA GLN A 429 -15.15 42.09 33.77
C GLN A 429 -16.19 41.08 33.26
N ASN A 430 -16.92 40.39 34.14
CA ASN A 430 -17.98 39.48 33.72
C ASN A 430 -19.17 40.20 33.08
N LEU A 431 -19.48 41.44 33.48
CA LEU A 431 -20.51 42.24 32.82
C LEU A 431 -20.07 42.65 31.41
N ASP A 432 -18.81 43.05 31.23
CA ASP A 432 -18.26 43.34 29.89
C ASP A 432 -18.22 42.07 29.02
N ARG A 433 -17.83 40.91 29.57
CA ARG A 433 -17.93 39.60 28.89
C ARG A 433 -19.36 39.29 28.44
N ALA A 434 -20.34 39.43 29.34
CA ALA A 434 -21.75 39.22 29.01
C ALA A 434 -22.22 40.16 27.88
N ARG A 435 -21.87 41.45 27.95
CA ARG A 435 -22.18 42.45 26.92
C ARG A 435 -21.57 42.12 25.56
N SER A 436 -20.32 41.66 25.53
CA SER A 436 -19.65 41.16 24.34
C SER A 436 -20.38 39.94 23.76
N GLN A 437 -20.72 38.94 24.57
CA GLN A 437 -21.51 37.79 24.09
C GLN A 437 -22.89 38.21 23.55
N PHE A 438 -23.60 39.14 24.19
CA PHE A 438 -24.88 39.65 23.69
C PHE A 438 -24.75 40.51 22.43
N ALA A 439 -23.62 41.19 22.22
CA ALA A 439 -23.30 41.84 20.94
C ALA A 439 -23.05 40.81 19.83
N LEU A 440 -22.34 39.73 20.14
CA LEU A 440 -22.13 38.61 19.21
C LEU A 440 -23.45 37.92 18.85
N VAL A 441 -24.36 37.70 19.81
CA VAL A 441 -25.72 37.17 19.55
C VAL A 441 -26.46 38.05 18.54
N ARG A 442 -26.47 39.38 18.72
CA ARG A 442 -27.07 40.30 17.73
C ARG A 442 -26.43 40.15 16.37
N SER A 443 -25.10 40.18 16.30
CA SER A 443 -24.36 40.03 15.04
C SER A 443 -24.60 38.70 14.32
N LEU A 444 -24.98 37.63 15.04
CA LEU A 444 -25.36 36.33 14.47
C LEU A 444 -26.86 36.28 14.09
N GLU A 445 -27.71 37.06 14.76
CA GLU A 445 -29.12 37.24 14.39
C GLU A 445 -29.28 38.09 13.12
N ASP A 446 -28.55 39.21 13.02
CA ASP A 446 -28.50 40.08 11.85
C ASP A 446 -28.03 39.34 10.57
N GLN A 447 -27.24 38.27 10.75
CA GLN A 447 -26.67 37.46 9.68
C GLN A 447 -27.37 36.11 9.50
N ARG A 448 -28.45 35.84 10.26
CA ARG A 448 -29.17 34.56 10.33
C ARG A 448 -29.41 33.92 8.95
N GLU A 449 -30.05 34.67 8.05
CA GLU A 449 -30.52 34.12 6.77
C GLU A 449 -29.38 33.82 5.82
N ALA A 450 -28.30 34.61 5.85
CA ALA A 450 -27.07 34.35 5.14
C ALA A 450 -26.35 33.11 5.71
N MET A 451 -26.26 32.97 7.04
CA MET A 451 -25.67 31.81 7.70
C MET A 451 -26.45 30.51 7.41
N GLU A 452 -27.78 30.55 7.48
CA GLU A 452 -28.64 29.41 7.19
C GLU A 452 -28.62 29.05 5.69
N ALA A 453 -28.51 30.03 4.80
CA ALA A 453 -28.29 29.79 3.37
C ALA A 453 -26.89 29.21 3.08
N ALA A 454 -25.86 29.69 3.78
CA ALA A 454 -24.50 29.15 3.71
C ALA A 454 -24.47 27.70 4.18
N VAL A 455 -25.09 27.37 5.32
CA VAL A 455 -25.24 26.00 5.81
C VAL A 455 -25.96 25.12 4.80
N ARG A 456 -27.10 25.55 4.23
CA ARG A 456 -27.79 24.78 3.18
C ARG A 456 -26.94 24.58 1.92
N ARG A 457 -26.21 25.62 1.48
CA ARG A 457 -25.31 25.58 0.30
C ARG A 457 -24.12 24.65 0.54
N LEU A 458 -23.48 24.77 1.70
CA LEU A 458 -22.30 23.98 2.08
C LEU A 458 -22.70 22.54 2.41
N ALA A 459 -23.84 22.28 3.03
CA ALA A 459 -24.39 20.93 3.17
C ALA A 459 -24.74 20.31 1.81
N ALA A 460 -25.36 21.05 0.88
CA ALA A 460 -25.64 20.56 -0.47
C ALA A 460 -24.39 20.42 -1.36
N ARG A 461 -23.28 21.09 -1.02
CA ARG A 461 -21.95 20.87 -1.62
C ARG A 461 -21.25 19.70 -0.96
N ALA A 462 -21.27 19.58 0.37
CA ALA A 462 -20.75 18.46 1.14
C ALA A 462 -21.49 17.16 0.81
N ARG A 463 -22.79 17.19 0.50
CA ARG A 463 -23.55 16.03 0.00
C ARG A 463 -23.31 15.70 -1.47
N ARG A 464 -22.84 16.65 -2.29
CA ARG A 464 -22.40 16.35 -3.67
C ARG A 464 -20.94 15.89 -3.72
N SER A 465 -20.09 16.43 -2.86
CA SER A 465 -18.79 15.84 -2.55
C SER A 465 -19.00 14.45 -1.96
N SER A 466 -19.89 14.27 -0.98
CA SER A 466 -20.22 12.98 -0.38
C SER A 466 -20.98 12.04 -1.33
N ALA A 467 -21.69 12.51 -2.35
CA ALA A 467 -22.12 11.63 -3.46
C ALA A 467 -20.95 11.17 -4.37
N ALA A 468 -19.75 11.72 -4.17
CA ALA A 468 -18.48 11.38 -4.82
C ALA A 468 -17.34 11.16 -3.77
N THR A 469 -17.68 10.83 -2.52
CA THR A 469 -16.74 10.69 -1.36
C THR A 469 -17.34 9.80 -0.25
N VAL A 470 -18.65 9.57 -0.24
CA VAL A 470 -19.31 8.28 0.01
C VAL A 470 -19.74 7.77 -1.38
N SER A 471 -18.80 7.39 -2.25
CA SER A 471 -17.64 6.57 -1.91
C SER A 471 -16.27 7.16 -2.30
N ALA A 472 -15.47 7.51 -1.30
CA ALA A 472 -14.30 6.67 -1.04
C ALA A 472 -14.86 5.34 -0.54
N PRO A 473 -14.70 4.25 -1.29
CA PRO A 473 -14.90 2.95 -0.69
C PRO A 473 -13.86 2.82 0.43
N MET A 474 -14.32 2.62 1.66
CA MET A 474 -14.03 1.28 2.17
C MET A 474 -14.60 0.36 1.11
N ILE A 475 -13.71 -0.35 0.40
CA ILE A 475 -14.10 -1.58 -0.25
C ILE A 475 -14.96 -2.34 0.76
N PRO A 476 -16.08 -2.97 0.36
CA PRO A 476 -16.60 -4.06 1.16
C PRO A 476 -15.49 -5.12 1.22
N THR A 477 -14.59 -5.00 2.21
CA THR A 477 -13.49 -5.93 2.48
C THR A 477 -14.17 -7.22 2.86
N SER A 478 -14.41 -8.06 1.85
CA SER A 478 -15.42 -9.12 1.90
C SER A 478 -15.07 -10.18 2.95
N SER A 479 -13.82 -10.17 3.38
CA SER A 479 -13.34 -10.65 4.67
C SER A 479 -12.26 -9.71 5.21
N GLU A 480 -11.94 -9.88 6.49
CA GLU A 480 -10.78 -9.29 7.18
C GLU A 480 -9.47 -9.41 6.38
N SER A 481 -9.31 -10.52 5.63
CA SER A 481 -8.13 -10.78 4.80
C SER A 481 -7.86 -9.70 3.73
N GLN A 482 -8.86 -8.96 3.27
CA GLN A 482 -8.69 -7.91 2.26
C GLN A 482 -8.32 -6.53 2.84
N GLN A 483 -8.06 -6.40 4.14
CA GLN A 483 -7.85 -5.11 4.82
C GLN A 483 -6.68 -4.23 4.28
N ARG A 484 -5.77 -4.80 3.47
CA ARG A 484 -4.68 -4.06 2.80
C ARG A 484 -4.99 -3.67 1.36
N GLU A 485 -6.03 -4.23 0.76
CA GLU A 485 -6.42 -3.95 -0.62
C GLU A 485 -7.15 -2.59 -0.70
N ARG A 486 -6.83 -1.81 -1.73
CA ARG A 486 -7.42 -0.50 -2.03
C ARG A 486 -8.20 -0.49 -3.35
N ILE A 487 -8.25 -1.64 -4.04
CA ILE A 487 -9.21 -1.98 -5.10
C ILE A 487 -9.82 -3.36 -4.79
N VAL A 488 -11.09 -3.59 -5.12
CA VAL A 488 -11.72 -4.92 -5.02
C VAL A 488 -10.96 -5.91 -5.90
N THR A 489 -10.35 -6.95 -5.33
CA THR A 489 -9.81 -8.08 -6.11
C THR A 489 -10.76 -9.28 -6.10
N GLU A 490 -11.03 -9.82 -7.28
CA GLU A 490 -11.69 -11.12 -7.47
C GLU A 490 -10.63 -12.09 -8.05
N ILE A 491 -10.34 -13.20 -7.35
CA ILE A 491 -9.39 -14.23 -7.81
C ILE A 491 -10.20 -15.40 -8.39
N PHE A 492 -9.80 -15.86 -9.57
CA PHE A 492 -10.37 -17.02 -10.25
C PHE A 492 -9.30 -18.12 -10.43
N PRO A 493 -9.71 -19.41 -10.52
CA PRO A 493 -8.78 -20.51 -10.80
C PRO A 493 -8.02 -20.32 -12.13
N GLY A 494 -8.66 -19.73 -13.14
CA GLY A 494 -8.01 -19.34 -14.38
C GLY A 494 -8.63 -18.11 -15.05
N ALA A 495 -7.87 -17.55 -16.00
CA ALA A 495 -8.27 -16.38 -16.79
C ALA A 495 -9.57 -16.60 -17.59
N ASP A 496 -9.88 -17.84 -17.98
CA ASP A 496 -11.09 -18.15 -18.76
C ASP A 496 -12.37 -18.04 -17.92
N ASP A 497 -12.35 -18.43 -16.63
CA ASP A 497 -13.49 -18.28 -15.72
C ASP A 497 -13.82 -16.80 -15.49
N ALA A 498 -12.78 -16.00 -15.24
CA ALA A 498 -12.88 -14.55 -15.09
C ALA A 498 -13.39 -13.86 -16.38
N CYS A 499 -12.90 -14.30 -17.54
CA CYS A 499 -13.34 -13.79 -18.84
C CYS A 499 -14.79 -14.19 -19.15
N ALA A 500 -15.21 -15.43 -18.84
CA ALA A 500 -16.59 -15.88 -19.02
C ALA A 500 -17.55 -15.11 -18.09
N ARG A 501 -17.16 -14.89 -16.82
CA ARG A 501 -17.91 -14.08 -15.87
C ARG A 501 -18.10 -12.64 -16.36
N LEU A 502 -17.03 -11.99 -16.80
CA LEU A 502 -17.09 -10.62 -17.32
C LEU A 502 -17.86 -10.53 -18.64
N ALA A 503 -17.74 -11.52 -19.53
CA ALA A 503 -18.52 -11.58 -20.77
C ALA A 503 -20.03 -11.67 -20.49
N GLY A 504 -20.44 -12.45 -19.50
CA GLY A 504 -21.84 -12.49 -19.01
C GLY A 504 -22.33 -11.13 -18.51
N GLU A 505 -21.54 -10.45 -17.66
CA GLU A 505 -21.91 -9.11 -17.16
C GLU A 505 -21.93 -8.03 -18.24
N ILE A 506 -21.15 -8.17 -19.32
CA ILE A 506 -21.22 -7.33 -20.52
C ILE A 506 -22.49 -7.64 -21.32
N ALA A 507 -22.82 -8.91 -21.51
CA ALA A 507 -24.03 -9.34 -22.20
C ALA A 507 -25.31 -8.83 -21.50
N ASP A 508 -25.35 -8.90 -20.17
CA ASP A 508 -26.48 -8.44 -19.39
C ASP A 508 -26.58 -6.90 -19.34
N LEU A 509 -25.46 -6.17 -19.40
CA LEU A 509 -25.45 -4.73 -19.63
C LEU A 509 -26.07 -4.36 -20.98
N ILE A 510 -25.65 -5.03 -22.06
CA ILE A 510 -26.16 -4.83 -23.42
C ILE A 510 -27.67 -5.11 -23.44
N ARG A 511 -28.08 -6.30 -22.98
CA ARG A 511 -29.50 -6.72 -22.89
C ARG A 511 -30.34 -5.79 -22.00
N ALA A 512 -29.77 -5.13 -20.99
CA ALA A 512 -30.47 -4.15 -20.17
C ALA A 512 -30.66 -2.80 -20.88
N HIS A 513 -29.63 -2.30 -21.56
CA HIS A 513 -29.69 -1.05 -22.32
C HIS A 513 -30.56 -1.16 -23.59
N ASP A 514 -30.52 -2.30 -24.30
CA ASP A 514 -31.38 -2.57 -25.46
C ASP A 514 -32.86 -2.53 -25.07
N ARG A 515 -33.24 -3.16 -23.94
CA ARG A 515 -34.59 -3.07 -23.36
C ARG A 515 -34.98 -1.66 -22.92
N ALA A 516 -34.02 -0.78 -22.70
CA ALA A 516 -34.23 0.62 -22.35
C ALA A 516 -34.13 1.59 -23.55
N GLY A 517 -33.88 1.09 -24.77
CA GLY A 517 -33.71 1.91 -25.97
C GLY A 517 -32.47 2.82 -25.95
N LYS A 518 -31.46 2.49 -25.14
CA LYS A 518 -30.22 3.27 -24.95
C LYS A 518 -29.03 2.50 -25.57
N PRO A 519 -28.04 3.14 -26.21
CA PRO A 519 -26.80 2.46 -26.58
C PRO A 519 -25.97 2.05 -25.36
N THR A 520 -25.17 0.99 -25.53
CA THR A 520 -24.14 0.57 -24.57
C THR A 520 -22.78 1.09 -25.00
N VAL A 521 -22.09 1.84 -24.13
CA VAL A 521 -20.77 2.39 -24.45
C VAL A 521 -19.66 1.62 -23.71
N LEU A 522 -18.77 0.97 -24.45
CA LEU A 522 -17.69 0.13 -23.90
C LEU A 522 -16.31 0.72 -24.21
N GLY A 523 -15.51 0.94 -23.17
CA GLY A 523 -14.07 1.16 -23.27
C GLY A 523 -13.33 -0.17 -23.39
N LEU A 524 -12.47 -0.33 -24.40
CA LEU A 524 -11.80 -1.60 -24.73
C LEU A 524 -10.27 -1.52 -24.69
N ALA A 525 -9.65 -2.58 -24.18
CA ALA A 525 -8.19 -2.76 -24.09
C ALA A 525 -7.62 -3.52 -25.29
N THR A 526 -6.29 -3.64 -25.33
CA THR A 526 -5.49 -4.24 -26.40
C THR A 526 -4.47 -5.23 -25.81
N GLY A 527 -3.70 -5.94 -26.63
CA GLY A 527 -2.70 -6.92 -26.17
C GLY A 527 -3.27 -8.30 -25.79
N SER A 528 -2.47 -9.15 -25.13
CA SER A 528 -2.85 -10.55 -24.83
C SER A 528 -4.02 -10.67 -23.88
N THR A 529 -4.00 -9.91 -22.78
CA THR A 529 -4.91 -10.04 -21.64
C THR A 529 -6.41 -10.08 -22.02
N PRO A 530 -6.96 -9.18 -22.86
CA PRO A 530 -8.38 -9.20 -23.23
C PRO A 530 -8.76 -10.25 -24.30
N VAL A 531 -7.83 -10.94 -24.96
CA VAL A 531 -8.17 -11.89 -26.05
C VAL A 531 -9.12 -12.99 -25.59
N ARG A 532 -8.96 -13.49 -24.37
CA ARG A 532 -9.86 -14.51 -23.77
C ARG A 532 -11.27 -13.97 -23.52
N LEU A 533 -11.42 -12.70 -23.13
CA LEU A 533 -12.71 -12.01 -23.04
C LEU A 533 -13.38 -11.89 -24.41
N TYR A 534 -12.61 -11.50 -25.44
CA TYR A 534 -13.13 -11.34 -26.80
C TYR A 534 -13.61 -12.67 -27.40
N ARG A 535 -12.87 -13.77 -27.19
CA ARG A 535 -13.33 -15.12 -27.54
C ARG A 535 -14.67 -15.48 -26.89
N GLN A 536 -14.88 -15.13 -25.61
CA GLN A 536 -16.17 -15.34 -24.93
C GLN A 536 -17.29 -14.44 -25.47
N LEU A 537 -17.04 -13.15 -25.75
CA LEU A 537 -18.05 -12.26 -26.36
C LEU A 537 -18.47 -12.75 -27.76
N ILE A 538 -17.54 -13.27 -28.55
CA ILE A 538 -17.83 -13.90 -29.85
C ILE A 538 -18.66 -15.18 -29.67
N ARG A 539 -18.37 -15.98 -28.65
CA ARG A 539 -19.19 -17.16 -28.30
C ARG A 539 -20.63 -16.75 -27.98
N LEU A 540 -20.81 -15.75 -27.10
CA LEU A 540 -22.12 -15.21 -26.72
C LEU A 540 -22.90 -14.64 -27.92
N HIS A 541 -22.21 -14.08 -28.92
CA HIS A 541 -22.84 -13.63 -30.17
C HIS A 541 -23.33 -14.80 -31.03
N ARG A 542 -22.48 -15.81 -31.25
CA ARG A 542 -22.73 -16.92 -32.19
C ARG A 542 -23.67 -17.99 -31.64
N GLU A 543 -23.60 -18.27 -30.34
CA GLU A 543 -24.34 -19.36 -29.68
C GLU A 543 -25.52 -18.82 -28.87
N ASP A 544 -25.32 -17.75 -28.09
CA ASP A 544 -26.29 -17.24 -27.11
C ASP A 544 -27.07 -15.99 -27.61
N GLY A 545 -26.96 -15.67 -28.91
CA GLY A 545 -27.77 -14.67 -29.62
C GLY A 545 -27.54 -13.20 -29.25
N LEU A 546 -26.41 -12.86 -28.61
CA LEU A 546 -26.10 -11.49 -28.18
C LEU A 546 -25.77 -10.56 -29.37
N SER A 547 -26.61 -9.56 -29.66
CA SER A 547 -26.32 -8.55 -30.71
C SER A 547 -25.48 -7.40 -30.18
N PHE A 548 -24.64 -6.82 -31.05
CA PHE A 548 -23.81 -5.66 -30.80
C PHE A 548 -24.23 -4.43 -31.65
N ARG A 549 -25.38 -4.48 -32.34
CA ARG A 549 -25.90 -3.39 -33.19
C ARG A 549 -26.04 -2.05 -32.50
N ASN A 550 -26.37 -2.08 -31.20
CA ASN A 550 -26.60 -0.93 -30.34
C ASN A 550 -25.42 -0.68 -29.36
N VAL A 551 -24.25 -1.25 -29.65
CA VAL A 551 -23.01 -1.05 -28.89
C VAL A 551 -22.15 -0.01 -29.59
N ILE A 552 -21.46 0.82 -28.80
CA ILE A 552 -20.44 1.79 -29.22
C ILE A 552 -19.17 1.46 -28.45
N THR A 553 -18.04 1.32 -29.16
CA THR A 553 -16.76 0.94 -28.55
C THR A 553 -15.73 2.05 -28.68
N PHE A 554 -14.91 2.26 -27.65
CA PHE A 554 -13.77 3.17 -27.66
C PHE A 554 -12.52 2.45 -27.15
N ASN A 555 -11.52 2.25 -28.00
CA ASN A 555 -10.25 1.66 -27.60
C ASN A 555 -9.34 2.66 -26.87
N LEU A 556 -8.54 2.15 -25.93
CA LEU A 556 -7.59 2.94 -25.14
C LEU A 556 -6.57 3.67 -26.02
N ASP A 557 -5.95 2.97 -26.97
CA ASP A 557 -4.73 3.44 -27.65
C ASP A 557 -4.60 2.99 -29.12
N GLU A 558 -3.67 3.64 -29.82
CA GLU A 558 -3.04 3.19 -31.06
C GLU A 558 -1.59 3.69 -31.13
N TYR A 559 -0.69 2.91 -31.75
CA TYR A 559 0.70 3.31 -31.99
C TYR A 559 0.78 4.46 -33.00
N TYR A 560 1.55 5.49 -32.67
CA TYR A 560 1.68 6.67 -33.53
C TYR A 560 2.69 6.43 -34.66
N GLY A 561 2.25 6.64 -35.90
CA GLY A 561 3.02 6.41 -37.13
C GLY A 561 2.72 5.08 -37.83
N LEU A 562 1.88 4.20 -37.28
CA LEU A 562 1.45 2.97 -37.96
C LEU A 562 0.19 3.22 -38.82
N PRO A 563 0.14 2.71 -40.06
CA PRO A 563 -1.10 2.63 -40.84
C PRO A 563 -2.00 1.49 -40.30
N ARG A 564 -3.31 1.56 -40.57
CA ARG A 564 -4.31 0.61 -40.03
C ARG A 564 -4.17 -0.81 -40.60
N GLU A 565 -3.50 -0.95 -41.73
CA GLU A 565 -3.23 -2.21 -42.40
C GLU A 565 -2.05 -2.96 -41.74
N HIS A 566 -1.24 -2.25 -40.93
CA HIS A 566 -0.06 -2.78 -40.26
C HIS A 566 -0.43 -3.92 -39.30
N PRO A 567 0.23 -5.09 -39.38
CA PRO A 567 -0.06 -6.25 -38.54
C PRO A 567 -0.13 -5.95 -37.03
N GLU A 568 0.78 -5.11 -36.52
CA GLU A 568 0.83 -4.74 -35.10
C GLU A 568 0.05 -3.45 -34.75
N SER A 569 -0.81 -2.93 -35.65
CA SER A 569 -1.71 -1.83 -35.29
C SER A 569 -2.86 -2.32 -34.41
N TYR A 570 -3.27 -1.51 -33.44
CA TYR A 570 -4.37 -1.84 -32.53
C TYR A 570 -5.74 -1.79 -33.24
N TRP A 571 -5.90 -0.99 -34.30
CA TRP A 571 -7.05 -1.08 -35.20
C TRP A 571 -7.18 -2.48 -35.81
N ARG A 572 -6.11 -3.00 -36.42
CA ARG A 572 -6.12 -4.32 -37.04
C ARG A 572 -6.30 -5.43 -36.03
N PHE A 573 -5.57 -5.38 -34.92
CA PHE A 573 -5.71 -6.31 -33.79
C PHE A 573 -7.17 -6.42 -33.34
N MET A 574 -7.86 -5.29 -33.13
CA MET A 574 -9.26 -5.31 -32.68
C MET A 574 -10.23 -5.83 -33.76
N HIS A 575 -9.95 -5.60 -35.04
CA HIS A 575 -10.71 -6.20 -36.13
C HIS A 575 -10.51 -7.71 -36.23
N GLU A 576 -9.27 -8.20 -36.15
CA GLU A 576 -8.95 -9.64 -36.16
C GLU A 576 -9.44 -10.39 -34.92
N GLN A 577 -9.36 -9.79 -33.73
CA GLN A 577 -9.70 -10.47 -32.46
C GLN A 577 -11.15 -10.29 -32.00
N LEU A 578 -11.90 -9.30 -32.54
CA LEU A 578 -13.26 -8.99 -32.08
C LEU A 578 -14.20 -8.53 -33.20
N PHE A 579 -13.95 -7.38 -33.83
CA PHE A 579 -15.01 -6.68 -34.59
C PHE A 579 -15.44 -7.42 -35.87
N ASN A 580 -14.56 -8.16 -36.54
CA ASN A 580 -14.92 -8.96 -37.73
C ASN A 580 -15.75 -10.22 -37.39
N HIS A 581 -16.17 -10.39 -36.13
CA HIS A 581 -16.88 -11.56 -35.61
C HIS A 581 -18.19 -11.22 -34.90
N LEU A 582 -18.62 -9.96 -34.94
CA LEU A 582 -19.84 -9.42 -34.30
C LEU A 582 -20.66 -8.61 -35.31
N ASP A 583 -21.95 -8.36 -35.02
CA ASP A 583 -22.83 -7.50 -35.82
C ASP A 583 -22.80 -6.00 -35.40
N ILE A 584 -21.64 -5.52 -34.93
CA ILE A 584 -21.42 -4.12 -34.55
C ILE A 584 -21.31 -3.20 -35.79
N PRO A 585 -21.93 -2.00 -35.82
CA PRO A 585 -21.80 -1.09 -36.94
C PRO A 585 -20.40 -0.46 -36.97
N ALA A 586 -19.77 -0.39 -38.15
CA ALA A 586 -18.43 0.21 -38.30
C ALA A 586 -18.35 1.69 -37.87
N THR A 587 -19.47 2.43 -37.91
CA THR A 587 -19.59 3.80 -37.39
C THR A 587 -19.45 3.91 -35.87
N ASN A 588 -19.72 2.81 -35.16
CA ASN A 588 -19.74 2.73 -33.71
C ASN A 588 -18.40 2.23 -33.13
N VAL A 589 -17.49 1.79 -33.99
CA VAL A 589 -16.13 1.41 -33.63
C VAL A 589 -15.24 2.65 -33.59
N ASN A 590 -14.65 2.94 -32.42
CA ASN A 590 -13.73 4.05 -32.24
C ASN A 590 -12.37 3.51 -31.76
N VAL A 591 -11.34 3.65 -32.59
CA VAL A 591 -9.95 3.39 -32.24
C VAL A 591 -9.16 4.68 -32.47
N PRO A 592 -8.14 5.00 -31.66
CA PRO A 592 -7.28 6.15 -31.94
C PRO A 592 -6.58 6.04 -33.29
N ASP A 593 -6.36 7.18 -33.95
CA ASP A 593 -5.77 7.19 -35.28
C ASP A 593 -4.29 7.57 -35.22
N GLY A 594 -3.43 6.54 -35.33
CA GLY A 594 -1.98 6.68 -35.31
C GLY A 594 -1.39 7.50 -36.48
N THR A 595 -2.15 7.78 -37.54
CA THR A 595 -1.64 8.44 -38.76
C THR A 595 -1.82 9.96 -38.78
N VAL A 596 -2.48 10.53 -37.76
CA VAL A 596 -2.82 11.96 -37.69
C VAL A 596 -1.58 12.86 -37.76
N PRO A 597 -1.55 13.91 -38.60
CA PRO A 597 -0.42 14.84 -38.68
C PRO A 597 -0.06 15.45 -37.31
N ARG A 598 1.23 15.49 -36.98
CA ARG A 598 1.72 15.83 -35.62
C ARG A 598 1.17 17.15 -35.05
N GLY A 599 0.93 18.16 -35.89
CA GLY A 599 0.34 19.44 -35.49
C GLY A 599 -1.15 19.38 -35.16
N GLU A 600 -1.87 18.39 -35.67
CA GLU A 600 -3.31 18.21 -35.45
C GLU A 600 -3.65 17.27 -34.28
N VAL A 601 -2.69 16.47 -33.80
CA VAL A 601 -2.94 15.40 -32.80
C VAL A 601 -3.68 15.92 -31.57
N PHE A 602 -3.34 17.11 -31.05
CA PHE A 602 -4.07 17.70 -29.91
C PHE A 602 -5.56 17.96 -30.23
N GLY A 603 -5.85 18.51 -31.42
CA GLY A 603 -7.21 18.74 -31.89
C GLY A 603 -7.97 17.44 -32.17
N TRP A 604 -7.28 16.42 -32.70
CA TRP A 604 -7.84 15.09 -32.89
C TRP A 604 -8.20 14.43 -31.54
N CYS A 605 -7.29 14.45 -30.56
CA CYS A 605 -7.52 13.93 -29.23
C CYS A 605 -8.68 14.64 -28.52
N ARG A 606 -8.81 15.96 -28.67
CA ARG A 606 -9.95 16.72 -28.15
C ARG A 606 -11.28 16.24 -28.76
N ARG A 607 -11.30 15.95 -30.07
CA ARG A 607 -12.47 15.37 -30.75
C ARG A 607 -12.79 13.94 -30.27
N TYR A 608 -11.79 13.14 -29.92
CA TYR A 608 -12.00 11.81 -29.34
C TYR A 608 -12.69 11.89 -27.97
N GLU A 609 -12.21 12.76 -27.09
CA GLU A 609 -12.84 13.09 -25.81
C GLU A 609 -14.29 13.61 -25.99
N GLU A 610 -14.53 14.45 -27.01
CA GLU A 610 -15.86 14.96 -27.34
C GLU A 610 -16.81 13.85 -27.83
N ARG A 611 -16.33 12.87 -28.61
CA ARG A 611 -17.13 11.69 -29.02
C ARG A 611 -17.51 10.81 -27.83
N ILE A 612 -16.60 10.59 -26.88
CA ILE A 612 -16.90 9.84 -25.63
C ILE A 612 -18.00 10.55 -24.83
N ARG A 613 -17.92 11.88 -24.68
CA ARG A 613 -18.96 12.67 -23.99
C ARG A 613 -20.29 12.67 -24.75
N ALA A 614 -20.27 12.80 -26.07
CA ALA A 614 -21.47 12.76 -26.92
C ALA A 614 -22.18 11.40 -26.89
N ALA A 615 -21.46 10.30 -26.68
CA ALA A 615 -22.04 8.97 -26.46
C ALA A 615 -22.65 8.80 -25.04
N GLY A 616 -22.46 9.75 -24.12
CA GLY A 616 -22.94 9.69 -22.74
C GLY A 616 -21.93 9.15 -21.72
N GLY A 617 -20.64 9.10 -22.07
CA GLY A 617 -19.58 8.50 -21.26
C GLY A 617 -19.50 6.97 -21.39
N LEU A 618 -18.42 6.37 -20.88
CA LEU A 618 -18.21 4.92 -20.94
C LEU A 618 -19.03 4.22 -19.84
N ASP A 619 -19.89 3.26 -20.19
CA ASP A 619 -20.67 2.49 -19.20
C ASP A 619 -19.86 1.38 -18.51
N LEU A 620 -18.78 0.95 -19.17
CA LEU A 620 -17.77 0.02 -18.66
C LEU A 620 -16.45 0.24 -19.43
N GLN A 621 -15.34 0.38 -18.73
CA GLN A 621 -13.99 0.34 -19.31
C GLN A 621 -13.29 -0.96 -18.89
N VAL A 622 -12.87 -1.76 -19.88
CA VAL A 622 -11.98 -2.91 -19.68
C VAL A 622 -10.53 -2.43 -19.76
N LEU A 623 -9.68 -2.85 -18.82
CA LEU A 623 -8.25 -2.52 -18.78
C LEU A 623 -7.38 -3.78 -18.70
N GLY A 624 -6.11 -3.65 -19.10
CA GLY A 624 -5.01 -4.53 -18.67
C GLY A 624 -3.95 -3.72 -17.92
N ILE A 625 -2.97 -4.40 -17.31
CA ILE A 625 -1.84 -3.75 -16.61
C ILE A 625 -0.48 -4.11 -17.22
N GLY A 626 0.35 -3.08 -17.47
CA GLY A 626 1.74 -3.22 -17.88
C GLY A 626 2.66 -3.69 -16.75
N ARG A 627 3.87 -4.16 -17.08
CA ARG A 627 4.88 -4.49 -16.05
C ARG A 627 5.39 -3.26 -15.30
N THR A 628 5.27 -2.07 -15.91
CA THR A 628 5.50 -0.75 -15.28
C THR A 628 4.29 -0.23 -14.49
N GLY A 629 3.15 -0.93 -14.52
CA GLY A 629 1.89 -0.47 -13.94
C GLY A 629 1.17 0.59 -14.76
N HIS A 630 1.50 0.73 -16.06
CA HIS A 630 0.68 1.51 -16.98
C HIS A 630 -0.71 0.89 -17.19
N ILE A 631 -1.67 1.76 -17.55
CA ILE A 631 -3.01 1.40 -18.02
C ILE A 631 -3.26 2.09 -19.36
N GLY A 632 -3.49 1.31 -20.41
CA GLY A 632 -3.13 1.76 -21.77
C GLY A 632 -1.65 2.19 -21.81
N PHE A 633 -1.29 3.13 -22.67
CA PHE A 633 0.05 3.75 -22.65
C PHE A 633 0.21 4.92 -21.66
N ASN A 634 -0.50 4.92 -20.53
CA ASN A 634 -0.24 5.86 -19.43
C ASN A 634 0.96 5.37 -18.60
N GLU A 635 2.17 5.63 -19.11
CA GLU A 635 3.45 5.26 -18.49
C GLU A 635 3.73 6.00 -17.16
N PRO A 636 4.64 5.48 -16.31
CA PRO A 636 5.11 6.18 -15.10
C PRO A 636 5.46 7.66 -15.34
N GLY A 637 4.98 8.53 -14.46
CA GLY A 637 4.98 9.99 -14.61
C GLY A 637 3.71 10.56 -15.27
N SER A 638 2.73 9.73 -15.64
CA SER A 638 1.43 10.20 -16.13
C SER A 638 0.55 10.73 -14.98
N SER A 639 0.10 11.99 -15.07
CA SER A 639 -0.82 12.57 -14.07
C SER A 639 -2.22 11.94 -14.11
N ARG A 640 -2.88 11.90 -12.95
CA ARG A 640 -4.26 11.41 -12.76
C ARG A 640 -5.29 12.17 -13.59
N GLU A 641 -5.07 13.45 -13.83
CA GLU A 641 -5.95 14.39 -14.54
C GLU A 641 -5.77 14.31 -16.06
N SER A 642 -4.76 13.57 -16.52
CA SER A 642 -4.39 13.47 -17.93
C SER A 642 -5.55 13.02 -18.80
N ARG A 643 -5.61 13.58 -20.01
CA ARG A 643 -6.61 13.28 -21.04
C ARG A 643 -5.97 12.60 -22.25
N THR A 644 -6.80 12.23 -23.23
CA THR A 644 -6.34 11.61 -24.48
C THR A 644 -5.22 12.45 -25.10
N ARG A 645 -4.06 11.86 -25.35
CA ARG A 645 -2.84 12.59 -25.75
C ARG A 645 -1.84 11.70 -26.50
N LEU A 646 -0.90 12.34 -27.18
CA LEU A 646 0.34 11.70 -27.62
C LEU A 646 1.25 11.47 -26.41
N VAL A 647 1.78 10.25 -26.27
CA VAL A 647 2.77 9.87 -25.26
C VAL A 647 4.06 9.40 -25.91
N THR A 648 5.15 9.37 -25.14
CA THR A 648 6.37 8.62 -25.47
C THR A 648 6.33 7.31 -24.69
N LEU A 649 6.56 6.19 -25.35
CA LEU A 649 6.51 4.88 -24.71
C LEU A 649 7.77 4.62 -23.86
N ASP A 650 7.60 3.95 -22.73
CA ASP A 650 8.72 3.57 -21.87
C ASP A 650 9.62 2.52 -22.57
N GLY A 651 10.88 2.47 -22.14
CA GLY A 651 11.82 1.45 -22.56
C GLY A 651 11.34 0.04 -22.27
N LEU A 652 10.71 -0.24 -21.11
CA LEU A 652 10.21 -1.57 -20.79
C LEU A 652 8.99 -1.91 -21.66
N THR A 653 8.05 -1.00 -21.84
CA THR A 653 6.89 -1.19 -22.74
C THR A 653 7.34 -1.51 -24.17
N ARG A 654 8.34 -0.79 -24.70
CA ARG A 654 8.90 -1.10 -26.02
C ARG A 654 9.65 -2.43 -26.07
N ARG A 655 10.24 -2.91 -24.96
CA ARG A 655 10.83 -4.26 -24.89
C ARG A 655 9.77 -5.35 -24.80
N ASP A 656 8.69 -5.13 -24.07
CA ASP A 656 7.56 -6.08 -23.92
C ASP A 656 6.81 -6.27 -25.26
N ALA A 657 6.79 -5.23 -26.13
CA ALA A 657 6.28 -5.30 -27.49
C ALA A 657 7.32 -5.77 -28.55
N ALA A 658 8.62 -5.81 -28.22
CA ALA A 658 9.68 -6.02 -29.20
C ALA A 658 9.55 -7.36 -29.97
N ARG A 659 9.02 -8.40 -29.32
CA ARG A 659 8.82 -9.73 -29.94
C ARG A 659 7.75 -9.72 -31.04
N ASP A 660 6.76 -8.83 -30.93
CA ASP A 660 5.71 -8.66 -31.95
C ASP A 660 6.24 -7.86 -33.16
N PHE A 661 7.06 -6.85 -32.89
CA PHE A 661 7.65 -5.95 -33.89
C PHE A 661 8.96 -6.46 -34.52
N LEU A 662 9.37 -7.71 -34.25
CA LEU A 662 10.64 -8.30 -34.72
C LEU A 662 11.91 -7.54 -34.25
N GLY A 663 11.84 -6.85 -33.12
CA GLY A 663 12.94 -6.13 -32.49
C GLY A 663 12.54 -4.78 -31.92
N GLU A 664 13.18 -4.35 -30.83
CA GLU A 664 12.82 -3.09 -30.13
C GLU A 664 12.94 -1.85 -31.04
N ALA A 665 13.88 -1.86 -31.98
CA ALA A 665 14.12 -0.77 -32.93
C ALA A 665 12.91 -0.46 -33.83
N ASN A 666 12.09 -1.48 -34.13
CA ASN A 666 10.90 -1.38 -34.96
C ASN A 666 9.66 -0.92 -34.16
N VAL A 667 9.69 -1.01 -32.83
CA VAL A 667 8.56 -0.58 -31.97
C VAL A 667 8.47 0.95 -31.97
N PRO A 668 7.32 1.54 -32.37
CA PRO A 668 7.14 2.99 -32.39
C PRO A 668 7.49 3.66 -31.06
N ARG A 669 8.10 4.85 -31.14
CA ARG A 669 8.51 5.61 -29.95
C ARG A 669 7.36 6.35 -29.26
N HIS A 670 6.22 6.45 -29.94
CA HIS A 670 5.05 7.20 -29.49
C HIS A 670 3.76 6.41 -29.72
N ALA A 671 2.74 6.74 -28.95
CA ALA A 671 1.37 6.28 -29.13
C ALA A 671 0.39 7.41 -28.83
N ILE A 672 -0.84 7.30 -29.34
CA ILE A 672 -1.98 8.08 -28.84
C ILE A 672 -2.73 7.18 -27.87
N THR A 673 -2.99 7.66 -26.65
CA THR A 673 -3.72 6.91 -25.61
C THR A 673 -4.72 7.80 -24.91
N MET A 674 -5.86 7.23 -24.47
CA MET A 674 -6.74 7.80 -23.45
C MET A 674 -5.92 8.17 -22.21
N GLY A 675 -6.27 9.27 -21.56
CA GLY A 675 -5.61 9.66 -20.32
C GLY A 675 -6.19 8.97 -19.08
N VAL A 676 -5.45 9.02 -17.97
CA VAL A 676 -5.90 8.44 -16.69
C VAL A 676 -7.23 9.07 -16.26
N GLY A 677 -7.40 10.38 -16.46
CA GLY A 677 -8.65 11.09 -16.17
C GLY A 677 -9.79 10.73 -17.11
N THR A 678 -9.49 10.32 -18.35
CA THR A 678 -10.49 9.79 -19.30
C THR A 678 -10.96 8.39 -18.91
N ILE A 679 -10.03 7.55 -18.42
CA ILE A 679 -10.33 6.22 -17.88
C ILE A 679 -11.16 6.32 -16.59
N LEU A 680 -10.82 7.27 -15.71
CA LEU A 680 -11.53 7.53 -14.44
C LEU A 680 -12.91 8.20 -14.61
N ASP A 681 -13.25 8.74 -15.78
CA ASP A 681 -14.58 9.26 -16.11
C ASP A 681 -15.59 8.15 -16.52
N ALA A 682 -15.15 6.89 -16.59
CA ALA A 682 -16.05 5.75 -16.84
C ALA A 682 -17.02 5.50 -15.67
N ARG A 683 -18.17 4.86 -15.94
CA ARG A 683 -19.12 4.48 -14.88
C ARG A 683 -18.63 3.28 -14.06
N ARG A 684 -17.93 2.35 -14.72
CA ARG A 684 -17.37 1.12 -14.16
C ARG A 684 -16.03 0.83 -14.80
N ILE A 685 -15.07 0.33 -14.04
CA ILE A 685 -13.76 -0.10 -14.53
C ILE A 685 -13.52 -1.55 -14.10
N VAL A 686 -13.10 -2.38 -15.05
CA VAL A 686 -12.67 -3.76 -14.75
C VAL A 686 -11.30 -3.98 -15.37
N LEU A 687 -10.30 -4.17 -14.51
CA LEU A 687 -8.94 -4.49 -14.94
C LEU A 687 -8.74 -6.01 -14.92
N LEU A 688 -8.08 -6.52 -15.94
CA LEU A 688 -7.70 -7.91 -16.09
C LEU A 688 -6.19 -8.04 -15.89
N ALA A 689 -5.73 -9.05 -15.13
CA ALA A 689 -4.32 -9.38 -15.03
C ALA A 689 -4.11 -10.88 -14.85
N TRP A 690 -3.34 -11.49 -15.75
CA TRP A 690 -3.09 -12.92 -15.81
C TRP A 690 -1.59 -13.22 -15.71
N GLY A 691 -1.25 -14.33 -15.05
CA GLY A 691 0.12 -14.80 -14.91
C GLY A 691 0.96 -14.07 -13.87
N GLU A 692 1.95 -14.78 -13.33
CA GLU A 692 2.77 -14.36 -12.19
C GLU A 692 3.68 -13.16 -12.48
N SER A 693 3.97 -12.91 -13.76
CA SER A 693 4.70 -11.72 -14.22
C SER A 693 3.96 -10.41 -13.95
N LYS A 694 2.67 -10.47 -13.61
CA LYS A 694 1.84 -9.35 -13.15
C LYS A 694 1.76 -9.24 -11.62
N ALA A 695 2.16 -10.27 -10.87
CA ALA A 695 1.86 -10.38 -9.44
C ALA A 695 2.40 -9.23 -8.58
N ALA A 696 3.66 -8.85 -8.78
CA ALA A 696 4.28 -7.76 -8.03
C ALA A 696 3.67 -6.38 -8.35
N VAL A 697 3.31 -6.13 -9.62
CA VAL A 697 2.74 -4.85 -10.06
C VAL A 697 1.25 -4.73 -9.73
N VAL A 698 0.51 -5.85 -9.76
CA VAL A 698 -0.86 -5.93 -9.23
C VAL A 698 -0.88 -5.65 -7.73
N ALA A 699 -0.02 -6.32 -6.94
CA ALA A 699 0.06 -6.08 -5.50
C ALA A 699 0.42 -4.63 -5.16
N ALA A 700 1.36 -4.02 -5.88
CA ALA A 700 1.67 -2.60 -5.73
C ALA A 700 0.48 -1.70 -6.11
N ALA A 701 -0.20 -1.96 -7.22
CA ALA A 701 -1.33 -1.15 -7.68
C ALA A 701 -2.58 -1.28 -6.79
N VAL A 702 -2.73 -2.41 -6.11
CA VAL A 702 -3.85 -2.70 -5.19
C VAL A 702 -3.56 -2.27 -3.75
N GLU A 703 -2.36 -2.48 -3.20
CA GLU A 703 -2.11 -2.30 -1.75
C GLU A 703 -1.33 -1.02 -1.40
N ALA A 704 -0.45 -0.54 -2.28
CA ALA A 704 0.36 0.65 -2.01
C ALA A 704 -0.43 1.96 -2.21
N PRO A 705 -0.03 3.10 -1.60
CA PRO A 705 -0.66 4.40 -1.86
C PRO A 705 -0.56 4.82 -3.34
N PRO A 706 -1.51 5.62 -3.87
CA PRO A 706 -1.47 6.08 -5.25
C PRO A 706 -0.22 6.91 -5.59
N SER A 707 0.38 6.66 -6.74
CA SER A 707 1.52 7.40 -7.27
C SER A 707 1.51 7.46 -8.80
N ASP A 708 1.98 8.58 -9.34
CA ASP A 708 2.30 8.78 -10.75
C ASP A 708 3.37 7.83 -11.28
N ALA A 709 4.27 7.34 -10.44
CA ALA A 709 5.21 6.27 -10.78
C ALA A 709 4.54 4.91 -11.04
N LEU A 710 3.25 4.75 -10.69
CA LEU A 710 2.47 3.53 -10.85
C LEU A 710 1.02 3.83 -11.27
N PRO A 711 0.75 4.26 -12.53
CA PRO A 711 -0.53 4.87 -12.90
C PRO A 711 -1.79 4.02 -12.68
N ALA A 712 -1.69 2.69 -12.69
CA ALA A 712 -2.77 1.78 -12.29
C ALA A 712 -3.28 2.04 -10.85
N SER A 713 -2.42 2.53 -9.94
CA SER A 713 -2.81 2.86 -8.56
C SER A 713 -3.79 4.03 -8.45
N PHE A 714 -3.90 4.89 -9.48
CA PHE A 714 -4.94 5.94 -9.49
C PHE A 714 -6.36 5.38 -9.58
N LEU A 715 -6.52 4.12 -10.01
CA LEU A 715 -7.82 3.45 -10.03
C LEU A 715 -8.41 3.25 -8.62
N GLN A 716 -7.58 3.24 -7.56
CA GLN A 716 -8.04 3.23 -6.16
C GLN A 716 -9.00 4.39 -5.84
N GLY A 717 -8.87 5.51 -6.56
CA GLY A 717 -9.77 6.66 -6.45
C GLY A 717 -10.96 6.62 -7.41
N HIS A 718 -11.49 5.45 -7.75
CA HIS A 718 -12.67 5.26 -8.61
C HIS A 718 -13.78 4.50 -7.86
N PRO A 719 -15.05 4.94 -7.88
CA PRO A 719 -16.11 4.39 -7.04
C PRO A 719 -16.55 2.96 -7.39
N GLN A 720 -16.39 2.54 -8.65
CA GLN A 720 -16.78 1.21 -9.14
C GLN A 720 -15.65 0.57 -9.97
N VAL A 721 -14.52 0.28 -9.32
CA VAL A 721 -13.43 -0.51 -9.93
C VAL A 721 -13.26 -1.86 -9.24
N ARG A 722 -12.92 -2.88 -10.04
CA ARG A 722 -12.42 -4.17 -9.57
C ARG A 722 -11.32 -4.72 -10.47
N PHE A 723 -10.44 -5.54 -9.91
CA PHE A 723 -9.41 -6.28 -10.63
C PHE A 723 -9.81 -7.76 -10.64
N LEU A 724 -9.93 -8.36 -11.83
CA LEU A 724 -10.09 -9.81 -11.99
C LEU A 724 -8.71 -10.41 -12.23
N LEU A 725 -8.33 -11.36 -11.38
CA LEU A 725 -7.00 -11.97 -11.33
C LEU A 725 -7.12 -13.48 -11.49
N ASP A 726 -6.12 -14.12 -12.09
CA ASP A 726 -5.88 -15.54 -11.84
C ASP A 726 -5.02 -15.73 -10.57
N GLU A 727 -4.94 -16.95 -10.04
CA GLU A 727 -4.16 -17.26 -8.84
C GLU A 727 -2.67 -16.85 -8.99
N ALA A 728 -2.14 -16.93 -10.21
CA ALA A 728 -0.78 -16.55 -10.54
C ALA A 728 -0.55 -15.03 -10.41
N ALA A 729 -1.40 -14.19 -11.00
CA ALA A 729 -1.36 -12.74 -10.87
C ALA A 729 -1.76 -12.25 -9.46
N ALA A 730 -2.50 -13.05 -8.69
CA ALA A 730 -2.84 -12.76 -7.30
C ALA A 730 -1.76 -13.15 -6.29
N SER A 731 -0.79 -13.99 -6.67
CA SER A 731 0.26 -14.54 -5.78
C SER A 731 1.09 -13.50 -5.01
N GLY A 732 1.13 -12.25 -5.48
CA GLY A 732 1.83 -11.13 -4.86
C GLY A 732 1.04 -10.42 -3.75
N LEU A 733 -0.29 -10.56 -3.69
CA LEU A 733 -1.15 -9.91 -2.69
C LEU A 733 -0.81 -10.40 -1.28
N THR A 734 -0.84 -9.53 -0.28
CA THR A 734 -0.54 -9.88 1.12
C THR A 734 -1.41 -11.06 1.57
N ARG A 735 -2.70 -11.11 1.24
CA ARG A 735 -3.59 -12.21 1.65
C ARG A 735 -3.29 -13.57 1.01
N VAL A 736 -2.50 -13.61 -0.07
CA VAL A 736 -2.09 -14.86 -0.74
C VAL A 736 -0.66 -15.23 -0.34
N ARG A 737 0.25 -14.24 -0.32
CA ARG A 737 1.68 -14.39 -0.04
C ARG A 737 1.99 -14.51 1.45
N HIS A 738 1.30 -13.72 2.28
CA HIS A 738 1.55 -13.53 3.71
C HIS A 738 0.23 -13.42 4.53
N PRO A 739 -0.69 -14.40 4.44
CA PRO A 739 -2.06 -14.29 5.00
C PRO A 739 -2.10 -14.01 6.51
N TRP A 740 -1.11 -14.49 7.28
CA TRP A 740 -0.97 -14.24 8.72
C TRP A 740 -0.87 -12.74 9.07
N LEU A 741 -0.51 -11.88 8.11
CA LEU A 741 -0.44 -10.43 8.29
C LEU A 741 -1.79 -9.69 8.11
N VAL A 742 -2.87 -10.42 7.82
CA VAL A 742 -4.22 -9.85 7.53
C VAL A 742 -5.40 -10.71 8.04
N THR A 743 -5.16 -11.94 8.50
CA THR A 743 -6.18 -12.82 9.11
C THR A 743 -5.48 -13.88 9.97
N PRO A 744 -6.12 -14.43 11.02
CA PRO A 744 -5.71 -15.72 11.59
C PRO A 744 -5.68 -16.80 10.51
N VAL A 745 -4.76 -17.77 10.63
CA VAL A 745 -4.53 -18.84 9.65
C VAL A 745 -4.41 -20.20 10.32
N VAL A 746 -4.74 -21.28 9.59
CA VAL A 746 -4.42 -22.65 10.02
C VAL A 746 -3.01 -22.99 9.56
N TRP A 747 -2.09 -23.22 10.50
CA TRP A 747 -0.66 -23.34 10.21
C TRP A 747 -0.26 -24.70 9.62
N SER A 748 -0.39 -24.84 8.30
CA SER A 748 0.20 -25.97 7.57
C SER A 748 1.75 -25.92 7.59
N PRO A 749 2.47 -27.05 7.43
CA PRO A 749 3.93 -27.05 7.38
C PRO A 749 4.51 -26.15 6.28
N ALA A 750 3.87 -26.13 5.10
CA ALA A 750 4.26 -25.26 3.99
C ALA A 750 4.04 -23.76 4.32
N LEU A 751 2.96 -23.43 5.03
CA LEU A 751 2.69 -22.05 5.45
C LEU A 751 3.68 -21.59 6.54
N ALA A 752 3.97 -22.45 7.52
CA ALA A 752 4.98 -22.19 8.54
C ALA A 752 6.37 -22.02 7.91
N ARG A 753 6.78 -22.91 6.99
CA ARG A 753 8.03 -22.77 6.20
C ARG A 753 8.10 -21.41 5.51
N ARG A 754 7.03 -21.01 4.81
CA ARG A 754 6.94 -19.72 4.10
C ARG A 754 7.02 -18.51 5.04
N ALA A 755 6.37 -18.56 6.20
CA ALA A 755 6.38 -17.48 7.18
C ALA A 755 7.74 -17.34 7.89
N VAL A 756 8.35 -18.44 8.31
CA VAL A 756 9.69 -18.46 8.95
C VAL A 756 10.78 -17.95 8.01
N MET A 757 10.71 -18.33 6.73
CA MET A 757 11.66 -17.86 5.71
C MET A 757 11.45 -16.38 5.37
N TRP A 758 10.19 -15.92 5.29
CA TRP A 758 9.88 -14.49 5.15
C TRP A 758 10.38 -13.68 6.35
N LEU A 759 10.19 -14.17 7.57
CA LEU A 759 10.69 -13.52 8.79
C LEU A 759 12.22 -13.41 8.75
N SER A 760 12.92 -14.53 8.49
CA SER A 760 14.38 -14.59 8.35
C SER A 760 14.93 -13.53 7.39
N GLN A 761 14.28 -13.34 6.23
CA GLN A 761 14.63 -12.32 5.25
C GLN A 761 14.28 -10.89 5.74
N THR A 762 13.16 -10.72 6.43
CA THR A 762 12.65 -9.42 6.90
C THR A 762 13.50 -8.83 8.02
N VAL A 763 13.90 -9.64 9.01
CA VAL A 763 14.80 -9.18 10.11
C VAL A 763 16.29 -9.34 9.80
N GLY A 764 16.65 -9.88 8.62
CA GLY A 764 18.04 -10.07 8.20
C GLY A 764 18.82 -11.10 9.04
N LYS A 765 18.13 -12.07 9.66
CA LYS A 765 18.72 -13.12 10.50
C LYS A 765 18.55 -14.50 9.86
N PRO A 766 19.59 -15.33 9.77
CA PRO A 766 19.45 -16.76 9.47
C PRO A 766 18.39 -17.45 10.35
N VAL A 767 17.71 -18.48 9.82
CA VAL A 767 16.56 -19.14 10.47
C VAL A 767 16.89 -19.61 11.90
N LEU A 768 18.07 -20.18 12.12
CA LEU A 768 18.54 -20.64 13.43
C LEU A 768 18.91 -19.53 14.42
N LYS A 769 18.74 -18.25 14.06
CA LYS A 769 18.99 -17.06 14.91
C LYS A 769 17.73 -16.23 15.20
N LEU A 770 16.55 -16.69 14.75
CA LEU A 770 15.27 -16.08 15.09
C LEU A 770 14.87 -16.40 16.53
N LEU A 771 14.34 -15.41 17.25
CA LEU A 771 13.88 -15.52 18.63
C LEU A 771 12.36 -15.36 18.73
N ASP A 772 11.74 -15.71 19.86
CA ASP A 772 10.28 -15.63 20.04
C ASP A 772 9.74 -14.19 19.86
N GLU A 773 10.55 -13.18 20.17
CA GLU A 773 10.27 -11.77 19.92
C GLU A 773 10.17 -11.46 18.41
N ASP A 774 11.05 -12.03 17.57
CA ASP A 774 11.03 -11.81 16.12
C ASP A 774 9.68 -12.22 15.51
N TYR A 775 9.14 -13.37 15.94
CA TYR A 775 7.82 -13.84 15.51
C TYR A 775 6.69 -12.95 16.05
N SER A 776 6.78 -12.54 17.30
CA SER A 776 5.74 -11.78 17.99
C SER A 776 5.59 -10.36 17.44
N GLU A 777 6.70 -9.68 17.16
CA GLU A 777 6.72 -8.33 16.58
C GLU A 777 6.24 -8.31 15.11
N HIS A 778 6.28 -9.45 14.41
CA HIS A 778 5.91 -9.59 13.00
C HIS A 778 4.60 -10.36 12.77
N GLY A 779 3.77 -10.52 13.80
CA GLY A 779 2.41 -11.06 13.68
C GLY A 779 2.33 -12.58 13.49
N MET A 780 3.20 -13.34 14.17
CA MET A 780 3.23 -14.82 14.14
C MET A 780 3.31 -15.44 15.55
N ALA A 781 2.73 -14.77 16.56
CA ALA A 781 2.66 -15.29 17.93
C ALA A 781 1.71 -16.50 18.07
N ASP A 782 0.75 -16.61 17.15
CA ASP A 782 -0.15 -17.76 16.97
C ASP A 782 0.62 -19.01 16.50
N LEU A 783 1.54 -18.87 15.54
CA LEU A 783 2.42 -19.96 15.08
C LEU A 783 3.25 -20.55 16.23
N LEU A 784 3.78 -19.71 17.12
CA LEU A 784 4.50 -20.17 18.32
C LEU A 784 3.57 -20.83 19.36
N THR A 785 2.32 -20.37 19.43
CA THR A 785 1.31 -20.95 20.33
C THR A 785 0.86 -22.33 19.86
N GLU A 786 0.69 -22.53 18.55
CA GLU A 786 0.28 -23.82 17.97
C GLU A 786 1.44 -24.83 17.83
N GLN A 787 2.62 -24.37 17.42
CA GLN A 787 3.74 -25.25 17.02
C GLN A 787 4.93 -25.23 17.99
N GLY A 788 4.84 -24.47 19.08
CA GLY A 788 5.88 -24.36 20.11
C GLY A 788 6.92 -23.27 19.84
N PRO A 789 7.85 -23.05 20.79
CA PRO A 789 8.80 -21.94 20.77
C PRO A 789 9.77 -22.01 19.59
N SER A 790 10.26 -20.84 19.19
CA SER A 790 11.09 -20.60 17.99
C SER A 790 12.25 -21.59 17.87
N TYR A 791 12.92 -21.96 18.97
CA TYR A 791 14.02 -22.92 18.96
C TYR A 791 13.67 -24.25 18.26
N GLY A 792 12.52 -24.85 18.57
CA GLY A 792 12.09 -26.11 17.95
C GLY A 792 11.61 -25.91 16.51
N LEU A 793 10.85 -24.85 16.27
CA LEU A 793 10.33 -24.47 14.96
C LEU A 793 11.46 -24.18 13.96
N ASN A 794 12.42 -23.32 14.34
CA ASN A 794 13.59 -22.94 13.56
C ASN A 794 14.40 -24.18 13.13
N ILE A 795 14.67 -25.11 14.05
CA ILE A 795 15.41 -26.34 13.75
C ILE A 795 14.63 -27.23 12.76
N ARG A 796 13.30 -27.34 12.94
CA ARG A 796 12.45 -28.12 12.04
C ARG A 796 12.46 -27.53 10.62
N ILE A 797 12.19 -26.24 10.49
CA ILE A 797 12.17 -25.54 9.19
C ILE A 797 13.54 -25.52 8.53
N PHE A 798 14.63 -25.29 9.29
CA PHE A 798 16.00 -25.37 8.75
C PHE A 798 16.29 -26.75 8.15
N ASN A 799 15.91 -27.82 8.84
CA ASN A 799 16.06 -29.19 8.34
C ASN A 799 15.15 -29.47 7.12
N GLU A 800 13.93 -28.92 7.08
CA GLU A 800 13.04 -29.00 5.91
C GLU A 800 13.66 -28.33 4.68
N ILE A 801 14.23 -27.12 4.81
CA ILE A 801 14.89 -26.43 3.68
C ILE A 801 16.16 -27.17 3.28
N GLN A 802 16.99 -27.63 4.24
CA GLN A 802 18.20 -28.40 3.96
C GLN A 802 17.89 -29.68 3.17
N ARG A 803 16.77 -30.36 3.46
CA ARG A 803 16.31 -31.56 2.73
C ARG A 803 15.91 -31.31 1.28
N THR A 804 15.61 -30.06 0.90
CA THR A 804 15.41 -29.72 -0.53
C THR A 804 16.71 -29.86 -1.34
N ILE A 805 17.87 -29.72 -0.71
CA ILE A 805 19.15 -29.66 -1.41
C ILE A 805 19.60 -31.08 -1.80
N THR A 806 19.69 -31.35 -3.10
CA THR A 806 20.15 -32.65 -3.62
C THR A 806 21.19 -32.51 -4.74
N GLY A 807 22.31 -33.21 -4.56
CA GLY A 807 23.26 -33.49 -5.64
C GLY A 807 22.78 -34.58 -6.60
N TRP A 808 21.60 -35.17 -6.41
CA TRP A 808 21.03 -36.26 -7.22
C TRP A 808 19.58 -35.95 -7.60
N PRO A 809 19.34 -35.18 -8.67
CA PRO A 809 17.99 -34.79 -9.10
C PRO A 809 17.13 -35.95 -9.63
N GLY A 810 17.75 -37.01 -10.16
CA GLY A 810 17.04 -38.24 -10.57
C GLY A 810 17.01 -39.33 -9.50
N GLY A 811 17.31 -38.97 -8.24
CA GLY A 811 17.37 -39.90 -7.11
C GLY A 811 18.70 -40.66 -7.01
N LYS A 812 19.25 -40.80 -5.79
CA LYS A 812 20.53 -41.48 -5.57
C LYS A 812 20.30 -42.99 -5.35
N PRO A 813 20.86 -43.90 -6.18
CA PRO A 813 20.76 -45.33 -5.95
C PRO A 813 21.53 -45.75 -4.68
N ASN A 814 21.07 -46.82 -4.04
CA ASN A 814 21.69 -47.43 -2.86
C ASN A 814 21.92 -46.46 -1.68
N ALA A 815 21.03 -45.48 -1.51
CA ALA A 815 21.06 -44.53 -0.42
C ALA A 815 19.66 -44.36 0.19
N ASP A 816 19.61 -43.99 1.46
CA ASP A 816 18.36 -43.55 2.10
C ASP A 816 17.83 -42.28 1.39
N ASP A 817 16.57 -42.36 0.97
CA ASP A 817 15.80 -41.34 0.27
C ASP A 817 14.57 -40.86 1.06
N SER A 818 14.36 -41.36 2.29
CA SER A 818 13.25 -41.00 3.19
C SER A 818 13.11 -39.49 3.45
N SER A 819 14.18 -38.74 3.24
CA SER A 819 14.29 -37.30 3.43
C SER A 819 14.86 -36.56 2.20
N ARG A 820 14.81 -37.19 1.01
CA ARG A 820 15.27 -36.61 -0.27
C ARG A 820 14.10 -36.16 -1.16
N PRO A 821 14.30 -35.18 -2.06
CA PRO A 821 13.24 -34.74 -2.98
C PRO A 821 12.83 -35.83 -3.97
N GLU A 822 13.79 -36.62 -4.48
CA GLU A 822 13.56 -37.66 -5.49
C GLU A 822 13.97 -39.05 -4.99
N ARG A 823 13.12 -40.04 -5.26
CA ARG A 823 13.25 -41.44 -4.81
C ARG A 823 14.40 -42.16 -5.49
N ALA A 824 15.10 -43.04 -4.77
CA ALA A 824 16.24 -43.82 -5.24
C ALA A 824 15.89 -44.77 -6.40
N LEU A 825 14.66 -45.32 -6.40
CA LEU A 825 14.19 -46.30 -7.40
C LEU A 825 13.04 -45.74 -8.27
N PRO A 826 12.83 -46.26 -9.49
CA PRO A 826 13.75 -47.10 -10.24
C PRO A 826 15.06 -46.37 -10.56
N PHE A 827 16.11 -47.12 -10.88
CA PHE A 827 17.39 -46.60 -11.36
C PHE A 827 17.93 -47.49 -12.50
N PRO A 828 18.35 -46.93 -13.65
CA PRO A 828 18.18 -45.53 -14.04
C PRO A 828 16.69 -45.17 -14.19
N LYS A 829 16.33 -43.89 -13.96
CA LYS A 829 15.00 -43.39 -14.32
C LYS A 829 14.95 -43.07 -15.80
N ARG A 830 13.78 -43.30 -16.41
CA ARG A 830 13.37 -42.65 -17.66
C ARG A 830 12.83 -41.27 -17.32
N VAL A 831 13.48 -40.23 -17.85
CA VAL A 831 13.20 -38.83 -17.54
C VAL A 831 12.78 -38.11 -18.82
N VAL A 832 11.68 -37.38 -18.78
CA VAL A 832 11.22 -36.54 -19.89
C VAL A 832 11.36 -35.07 -19.50
N VAL A 833 12.09 -34.29 -20.30
CA VAL A 833 12.23 -32.84 -20.11
C VAL A 833 11.46 -32.14 -21.23
N PHE A 834 10.34 -31.53 -20.90
CA PHE A 834 9.58 -30.72 -21.84
C PHE A 834 10.18 -29.32 -21.98
N SER A 835 10.43 -28.92 -23.22
CA SER A 835 10.95 -27.61 -23.62
C SER A 835 9.95 -26.96 -24.58
N PRO A 836 9.15 -25.96 -24.13
CA PRO A 836 8.10 -25.37 -24.96
C PRO A 836 8.61 -24.64 -26.21
N GLU A 837 9.82 -24.09 -26.16
CA GLU A 837 10.60 -23.62 -27.32
C GLU A 837 12.06 -24.05 -27.13
N PRO A 838 12.87 -24.28 -28.18
CA PRO A 838 14.10 -25.08 -28.08
C PRO A 838 15.31 -24.56 -27.27
N SER A 839 15.11 -23.61 -26.36
CA SER A 839 16.11 -23.12 -25.40
C SER A 839 15.64 -23.14 -23.94
N HIS A 840 14.36 -23.44 -23.66
CA HIS A 840 13.80 -23.35 -22.30
C HIS A 840 14.37 -24.41 -21.33
N ASP A 841 14.64 -25.62 -21.84
CA ASP A 841 15.32 -26.72 -21.14
C ASP A 841 16.66 -26.30 -20.54
N VAL A 842 17.48 -25.56 -21.29
CA VAL A 842 18.83 -25.19 -20.85
C VAL A 842 18.89 -23.87 -20.10
N LEU A 843 17.98 -22.93 -20.39
CA LEU A 843 17.82 -21.68 -19.64
C LEU A 843 17.43 -21.95 -18.18
N GLY A 844 16.36 -22.72 -17.96
CA GLY A 844 15.87 -23.03 -16.61
C GLY A 844 16.77 -24.04 -15.89
N MET A 845 16.99 -25.20 -16.50
CA MET A 845 17.53 -26.39 -15.82
C MET A 845 18.77 -27.01 -16.47
N GLY A 846 19.55 -26.26 -17.26
CA GLY A 846 20.71 -26.78 -17.99
C GLY A 846 21.78 -27.46 -17.14
N GLY A 847 21.97 -27.04 -15.88
CA GLY A 847 22.88 -27.70 -14.94
C GLY A 847 22.36 -29.08 -14.49
N THR A 848 21.09 -29.13 -14.12
CA THR A 848 20.34 -30.35 -13.75
C THR A 848 20.24 -31.31 -14.92
N LEU A 849 19.96 -30.82 -16.13
CA LEU A 849 19.92 -31.58 -17.37
C LEU A 849 21.26 -32.29 -17.62
N ARG A 850 22.38 -31.58 -17.48
CA ARG A 850 23.70 -32.22 -17.54
C ARG A 850 23.90 -33.24 -16.41
N ARG A 851 23.55 -32.88 -15.17
CA ARG A 851 23.75 -33.75 -14.01
C ARG A 851 22.98 -35.07 -14.10
N LEU A 852 21.80 -35.07 -14.73
CA LEU A 852 21.06 -36.30 -15.03
C LEU A 852 21.81 -37.22 -16.01
N LYS A 853 22.51 -36.65 -17.01
CA LYS A 853 23.37 -37.42 -17.94
C LYS A 853 24.57 -38.01 -17.20
N ASP A 854 25.27 -37.18 -16.43
CA ASP A 854 26.47 -37.57 -15.71
C ASP A 854 26.16 -38.60 -14.59
N GLN A 855 24.88 -38.74 -14.19
CA GLN A 855 24.36 -39.78 -13.28
C GLN A 855 23.81 -41.03 -13.97
N GLY A 856 23.86 -41.09 -15.31
CA GLY A 856 23.46 -42.26 -16.09
C GLY A 856 21.95 -42.48 -16.23
N HIS A 857 21.13 -41.45 -16.02
CA HIS A 857 19.70 -41.54 -16.27
C HIS A 857 19.36 -41.50 -17.77
N ASP A 858 18.27 -42.16 -18.16
CA ASP A 858 17.78 -42.16 -19.53
C ASP A 858 16.87 -40.95 -19.75
N VAL A 859 17.44 -39.84 -20.21
CA VAL A 859 16.71 -38.60 -20.44
C VAL A 859 16.35 -38.45 -21.92
N THR A 860 15.09 -38.12 -22.19
CA THR A 860 14.62 -37.64 -23.49
C THR A 860 14.19 -36.18 -23.35
N VAL A 861 14.70 -35.29 -24.21
CA VAL A 861 14.29 -33.88 -24.25
C VAL A 861 13.29 -33.68 -25.37
N VAL A 862 12.13 -33.11 -25.03
CA VAL A 862 10.95 -33.00 -25.89
C VAL A 862 10.66 -31.55 -26.19
N TYR A 863 10.92 -31.17 -27.43
CA TYR A 863 10.64 -29.85 -27.98
C TYR A 863 9.21 -29.83 -28.54
N LEU A 864 8.33 -29.09 -27.86
CA LEU A 864 6.91 -29.00 -28.24
C LEU A 864 6.72 -28.23 -29.55
N THR A 865 7.53 -27.20 -29.79
CA THR A 865 7.46 -26.34 -30.98
C THR A 865 8.79 -26.33 -31.73
N SER A 866 8.77 -25.96 -33.01
CA SER A 866 10.00 -25.81 -33.80
C SER A 866 10.86 -24.62 -33.40
N GLY A 867 10.30 -23.64 -32.67
CA GLY A 867 10.96 -22.37 -32.35
C GLY A 867 11.08 -21.39 -33.53
N ASN A 868 10.47 -21.67 -34.69
CA ASN A 868 10.70 -20.88 -35.91
C ASN A 868 10.28 -19.41 -35.81
N LEU A 869 9.25 -19.08 -35.02
CA LEU A 869 8.81 -17.70 -34.79
C LEU A 869 9.83 -16.85 -34.00
N ALA A 870 10.90 -17.46 -33.46
CA ALA A 870 11.95 -16.79 -32.69
C ALA A 870 13.27 -16.66 -33.46
N VAL A 871 13.25 -16.79 -34.79
CA VAL A 871 14.42 -16.64 -35.67
C VAL A 871 14.24 -15.40 -36.57
N PRO A 872 15.22 -14.48 -36.61
CA PRO A 872 15.26 -13.35 -37.54
C PRO A 872 15.22 -13.78 -39.02
N ASP A 873 14.86 -12.86 -39.90
CA ASP A 873 14.91 -13.13 -41.34
C ASP A 873 16.35 -13.14 -41.87
N GLU A 874 17.26 -12.35 -41.27
CA GLU A 874 18.66 -12.25 -41.64
C GLU A 874 19.44 -13.56 -41.38
N GLU A 875 19.18 -14.20 -40.23
CA GLU A 875 19.71 -15.53 -39.88
C GLU A 875 19.16 -16.60 -40.85
N ALA A 876 17.90 -16.45 -41.30
CA ALA A 876 17.30 -17.34 -42.28
C ALA A 876 17.86 -17.12 -43.71
N VAL A 877 18.19 -15.88 -44.10
CA VAL A 877 18.85 -15.58 -45.38
C VAL A 877 20.25 -16.19 -45.41
N MET A 878 21.06 -16.00 -44.36
CA MET A 878 22.40 -16.59 -44.27
C MET A 878 22.36 -18.13 -44.34
N ALA A 879 21.32 -18.75 -43.77
CA ALA A 879 21.09 -20.19 -43.87
C ALA A 879 20.63 -20.64 -45.27
N ALA A 880 19.81 -19.84 -45.96
CA ALA A 880 19.38 -20.13 -47.33
C ALA A 880 20.55 -20.03 -48.31
N ASP A 881 21.42 -19.02 -48.14
CA ASP A 881 22.67 -18.85 -48.89
C ASP A 881 23.57 -20.08 -48.73
N LEU A 882 23.88 -20.48 -47.49
CA LEU A 882 24.72 -21.66 -47.20
C LEU A 882 24.17 -22.96 -47.80
N VAL A 883 22.85 -23.16 -47.81
CA VAL A 883 22.23 -24.36 -48.43
C VAL A 883 22.30 -24.27 -49.97
N GLY A 884 22.24 -23.08 -50.54
CA GLY A 884 22.49 -22.81 -51.96
C GLY A 884 23.92 -23.15 -52.36
N ASP A 885 24.91 -22.52 -51.71
CA ASP A 885 26.34 -22.72 -51.96
C ASP A 885 26.75 -24.21 -51.92
N ILE A 886 26.23 -24.96 -50.94
CA ILE A 886 26.46 -26.41 -50.82
C ILE A 886 25.82 -27.18 -51.99
N ALA A 887 24.62 -26.82 -52.43
CA ALA A 887 23.95 -27.50 -53.53
C ALA A 887 24.63 -27.21 -54.88
N GLU A 888 25.13 -25.99 -55.10
CA GLU A 888 25.95 -25.65 -56.27
C GLU A 888 27.29 -26.39 -56.24
N THR A 889 28.01 -26.35 -55.11
CA THR A 889 29.31 -27.05 -54.92
C THR A 889 29.21 -28.55 -55.19
N LEU A 890 28.09 -29.18 -54.83
CA LEU A 890 27.84 -30.61 -55.05
C LEU A 890 27.28 -30.94 -56.44
N ALA A 891 27.36 -30.02 -57.41
CA ALA A 891 26.82 -30.15 -58.77
C ALA A 891 25.32 -30.53 -58.81
N ARG A 892 24.54 -29.97 -57.88
CA ARG A 892 23.09 -30.18 -57.72
C ARG A 892 22.31 -28.85 -57.74
N SER A 893 22.79 -27.88 -58.51
CA SER A 893 22.21 -26.54 -58.69
C SER A 893 20.76 -26.53 -59.22
N GLU A 894 20.32 -27.61 -59.85
CA GLU A 894 18.91 -27.82 -60.29
C GLU A 894 18.13 -28.84 -59.42
N GLY A 895 18.73 -29.33 -58.33
CA GLY A 895 18.08 -30.28 -57.43
C GLY A 895 17.07 -29.64 -56.46
N PRO A 896 16.13 -30.40 -55.86
CA PRO A 896 15.11 -29.88 -54.94
C PRO A 896 15.66 -29.11 -53.72
N VAL A 897 16.92 -29.33 -53.34
CA VAL A 897 17.61 -28.58 -52.28
C VAL A 897 18.02 -27.19 -52.76
N ALA A 898 18.55 -27.05 -53.98
CA ALA A 898 18.86 -25.77 -54.60
C ALA A 898 17.59 -24.98 -54.96
N GLU A 899 16.51 -25.67 -55.37
CA GLU A 899 15.19 -25.06 -55.52
C GLU A 899 14.65 -24.54 -54.19
N PHE A 900 14.65 -25.35 -53.13
CA PHE A 900 14.23 -24.92 -51.80
C PHE A 900 15.03 -23.73 -51.27
N ALA A 901 16.36 -23.73 -51.45
CA ALA A 901 17.24 -22.63 -51.07
C ALA A 901 16.90 -21.35 -51.84
N ARG A 902 16.91 -21.39 -53.19
CA ARG A 902 16.61 -20.21 -54.04
C ARG A 902 15.21 -19.65 -53.77
N THR A 903 14.20 -20.51 -53.64
CA THR A 903 12.82 -20.08 -53.38
C THR A 903 12.68 -19.47 -51.98
N THR A 904 13.19 -20.12 -50.93
CA THR A 904 13.11 -19.57 -49.55
C THR A 904 13.91 -18.26 -49.43
N ARG A 905 15.08 -18.16 -50.07
CA ARG A 905 15.88 -16.93 -50.17
C ARG A 905 15.13 -15.81 -50.86
N LYS A 906 14.50 -16.11 -52.01
CA LYS A 906 13.69 -15.14 -52.77
C LYS A 906 12.52 -14.65 -51.92
N GLU A 907 11.78 -15.57 -51.30
CA GLU A 907 10.68 -15.25 -50.40
C GLU A 907 11.16 -14.33 -49.26
N LEU A 908 12.29 -14.62 -48.59
CA LEU A 908 12.84 -13.78 -47.52
C LEU A 908 13.21 -12.36 -47.98
N LEU A 909 13.70 -12.20 -49.20
CA LEU A 909 14.13 -10.89 -49.74
C LEU A 909 12.98 -10.08 -50.34
N GLU A 910 11.90 -10.73 -50.78
CA GLU A 910 10.67 -10.09 -51.27
C GLU A 910 9.61 -9.88 -50.17
N LYS A 911 9.77 -10.56 -49.03
CA LYS A 911 8.90 -10.44 -47.85
C LYS A 911 8.93 -9.02 -47.27
N ALA A 912 7.78 -8.35 -47.26
CA ALA A 912 7.61 -7.12 -46.47
C ALA A 912 7.77 -7.42 -44.97
N ALA A 913 8.46 -6.55 -44.23
CA ALA A 913 8.98 -6.83 -42.88
C ALA A 913 8.02 -7.53 -41.89
N PHE A 914 6.72 -7.20 -41.90
CA PHE A 914 5.72 -7.77 -40.99
C PHE A 914 4.80 -8.83 -41.61
N ALA A 915 5.05 -9.24 -42.86
CA ALA A 915 4.31 -10.32 -43.51
C ALA A 915 4.52 -11.66 -42.80
N ALA A 916 3.58 -12.59 -42.97
CA ALA A 916 3.67 -13.93 -42.38
C ALA A 916 4.77 -14.77 -43.07
N ASP A 917 5.51 -15.55 -42.28
CA ASP A 917 6.48 -16.51 -42.81
C ASP A 917 5.77 -17.61 -43.63
N SER A 918 6.26 -17.86 -44.84
CA SER A 918 5.85 -18.98 -45.69
C SER A 918 6.15 -20.33 -45.04
N ALA A 919 5.57 -21.42 -45.57
CA ALA A 919 5.94 -22.77 -45.17
C ALA A 919 7.45 -23.06 -45.37
N SER A 920 8.05 -22.49 -46.43
CA SER A 920 9.48 -22.57 -46.74
C SER A 920 10.32 -21.92 -45.65
N ILE A 921 9.99 -20.67 -45.29
CA ILE A 921 10.68 -19.88 -44.26
C ILE A 921 10.52 -20.52 -42.88
N ARG A 922 9.28 -20.88 -42.48
CA ARG A 922 9.00 -21.59 -41.23
C ARG A 922 9.80 -22.88 -41.09
N ARG A 923 9.93 -23.65 -42.18
CA ARG A 923 10.73 -24.87 -42.22
C ARG A 923 12.22 -24.60 -42.06
N LEU A 924 12.78 -23.60 -42.75
CA LEU A 924 14.21 -23.25 -42.66
C LEU A 924 14.57 -22.74 -41.25
N LYS A 925 13.79 -21.80 -40.72
CA LYS A 925 13.94 -21.28 -39.34
C LYS A 925 13.81 -22.38 -38.29
N GLY A 926 12.86 -23.31 -38.46
CA GLY A 926 12.72 -24.48 -37.61
C GLY A 926 13.94 -25.40 -37.66
N LEU A 927 14.53 -25.63 -38.84
CA LEU A 927 15.75 -26.43 -38.98
C LEU A 927 16.96 -25.80 -38.27
N LEU A 928 17.10 -24.47 -38.32
CA LEU A 928 18.13 -23.74 -37.56
C LEU A 928 18.01 -23.97 -36.05
N ARG A 929 16.82 -23.78 -35.48
CA ARG A 929 16.56 -23.98 -34.04
C ARG A 929 16.79 -25.43 -33.60
N ARG A 930 16.47 -26.42 -34.45
CA ARG A 930 16.84 -27.84 -34.21
C ARG A 930 18.35 -28.05 -34.26
N GLY A 931 19.08 -27.31 -35.10
CA GLY A 931 20.55 -27.30 -35.14
C GLY A 931 21.15 -26.81 -33.82
N GLU A 932 20.71 -25.64 -33.34
CA GLU A 932 21.13 -25.06 -32.05
C GLU A 932 20.83 -26.00 -30.88
N ALA A 933 19.60 -26.52 -30.78
CA ALA A 933 19.22 -27.49 -29.74
C ALA A 933 20.09 -28.76 -29.77
N ARG A 934 20.44 -29.28 -30.95
CA ARG A 934 21.36 -30.43 -31.12
C ARG A 934 22.85 -30.09 -30.88
N ALA A 935 23.22 -28.82 -30.78
CA ALA A 935 24.54 -28.40 -30.30
C ALA A 935 24.52 -28.28 -28.77
N SER A 936 23.54 -27.55 -28.24
CA SER A 936 23.20 -27.39 -26.83
C SER A 936 23.16 -28.74 -26.07
N LEU A 937 22.35 -29.70 -26.54
CA LEU A 937 22.24 -31.04 -25.97
C LEU A 937 23.55 -31.85 -26.06
N ARG A 938 24.33 -31.68 -27.13
CA ARG A 938 25.60 -32.40 -27.33
C ARG A 938 26.66 -31.96 -26.33
N ASP A 939 26.72 -30.67 -26.03
CA ASP A 939 27.61 -30.13 -25.00
C ASP A 939 27.17 -30.59 -23.60
N CYS A 940 25.87 -30.76 -23.35
CA CYS A 940 25.34 -31.48 -22.19
C CYS A 940 25.62 -33.00 -22.18
N GLY A 941 26.19 -33.58 -23.26
CA GLY A 941 26.57 -34.99 -23.37
C GLY A 941 25.49 -35.92 -23.97
N TYR A 942 24.42 -35.38 -24.53
CA TYR A 942 23.32 -36.16 -25.11
C TYR A 942 23.53 -36.51 -26.59
N ALA A 943 23.05 -37.68 -27.00
CA ALA A 943 23.02 -38.07 -28.41
C ALA A 943 21.84 -37.38 -29.13
N PRO A 944 21.93 -37.07 -30.45
CA PRO A 944 20.82 -36.47 -31.20
C PRO A 944 19.53 -37.30 -31.22
N SER A 945 19.61 -38.60 -30.96
CA SER A 945 18.48 -39.54 -30.80
C SER A 945 17.72 -39.37 -29.48
N GLN A 946 18.27 -38.66 -28.50
CA GLN A 946 17.62 -38.32 -27.22
C GLN A 946 16.78 -37.03 -27.31
N ALA A 947 16.74 -36.38 -28.48
CA ALA A 947 15.81 -35.29 -28.77
C ALA A 947 14.53 -35.82 -29.45
N ARG A 948 13.39 -35.23 -29.12
CA ARG A 948 12.12 -35.34 -29.84
C ARG A 948 11.65 -33.94 -30.21
N PHE A 949 11.22 -33.74 -31.45
CA PHE A 949 10.63 -32.50 -31.93
C PHE A 949 9.22 -32.84 -32.40
N LEU A 950 8.19 -32.25 -31.78
CA LEU A 950 6.80 -32.54 -32.09
C LEU A 950 6.20 -31.60 -33.16
N ASP A 951 6.77 -30.39 -33.31
CA ASP A 951 6.32 -29.38 -34.28
C ASP A 951 4.80 -29.11 -34.20
N LEU A 952 4.28 -28.95 -32.96
CA LEU A 952 2.85 -28.93 -32.68
C LEU A 952 2.09 -27.85 -33.48
N GLY A 953 0.91 -28.25 -33.96
CA GLY A 953 0.14 -27.56 -34.99
C GLY A 953 -0.31 -26.17 -34.59
N PHE A 954 -0.63 -25.94 -33.31
CA PHE A 954 -0.96 -24.60 -32.79
C PHE A 954 0.13 -23.56 -33.06
N TYR A 955 1.40 -23.96 -33.11
CA TYR A 955 2.54 -23.07 -33.30
C TYR A 955 2.87 -22.90 -34.79
N GLU A 956 2.87 -24.00 -35.54
CA GLU A 956 3.15 -23.99 -36.99
C GLU A 956 2.05 -23.30 -37.81
N ARG A 957 0.79 -23.35 -37.33
CA ARG A 957 -0.34 -22.57 -37.87
C ARG A 957 -0.46 -21.18 -37.25
N GLY A 958 0.01 -20.99 -36.01
CA GLY A 958 -0.25 -19.81 -35.19
C GLY A 958 0.75 -18.65 -35.35
N ARG A 959 0.49 -17.59 -34.57
CA ARG A 959 1.32 -16.40 -34.38
C ARG A 959 1.25 -15.99 -32.91
N TYR A 960 2.21 -15.21 -32.42
CA TYR A 960 2.25 -14.76 -31.01
C TYR A 960 0.92 -14.16 -30.56
N ARG A 961 0.50 -14.48 -29.33
CA ARG A 961 -0.80 -14.15 -28.70
C ARG A 961 -2.05 -14.69 -29.43
N GLN A 962 -1.93 -15.20 -30.66
CA GLN A 962 -3.02 -15.78 -31.46
C GLN A 962 -3.03 -17.32 -31.44
N PHE A 963 -2.26 -17.95 -30.56
CA PHE A 963 -2.22 -19.42 -30.43
C PHE A 963 -3.59 -20.02 -30.08
N ALA A 964 -3.86 -21.18 -30.69
CA ALA A 964 -5.09 -21.95 -30.55
C ALA A 964 -4.73 -23.46 -30.60
N PRO A 965 -4.47 -24.10 -29.45
CA PRO A 965 -4.25 -25.54 -29.38
C PRO A 965 -5.52 -26.34 -29.66
N ASP A 966 -5.37 -27.51 -30.26
CA ASP A 966 -6.48 -28.41 -30.59
C ASP A 966 -6.26 -29.86 -30.12
N ALA A 967 -7.20 -30.75 -30.46
CA ALA A 967 -7.19 -32.13 -30.02
C ALA A 967 -6.06 -32.98 -30.63
N GLU A 968 -5.53 -32.60 -31.80
CA GLU A 968 -4.38 -33.29 -32.41
C GLU A 968 -3.11 -33.01 -31.62
N ASP A 969 -2.92 -31.76 -31.17
CA ASP A 969 -1.79 -31.37 -30.32
C ASP A 969 -1.76 -32.18 -29.01
N VAL A 970 -2.92 -32.29 -28.34
CA VAL A 970 -3.06 -33.07 -27.11
C VAL A 970 -2.81 -34.56 -27.36
N ALA A 971 -3.37 -35.12 -28.44
CA ALA A 971 -3.18 -36.52 -28.79
C ALA A 971 -1.73 -36.86 -29.12
N ALA A 972 -0.99 -35.96 -29.79
CA ALA A 972 0.44 -36.14 -30.08
C ALA A 972 1.30 -36.20 -28.80
N VAL A 973 1.04 -35.31 -27.83
CA VAL A 973 1.73 -35.33 -26.53
C VAL A 973 1.35 -36.57 -25.72
N ALA A 974 0.07 -36.98 -25.72
CA ALA A 974 -0.38 -38.18 -25.03
C ALA A 974 0.22 -39.47 -25.64
N ALA A 975 0.33 -39.55 -26.97
CA ALA A 975 0.99 -40.65 -27.66
C ALA A 975 2.49 -40.74 -27.29
N LEU A 976 3.19 -39.61 -27.21
CA LEU A 976 4.59 -39.57 -26.79
C LEU A 976 4.77 -40.03 -25.32
N LEU A 977 3.86 -39.64 -24.43
CA LEU A 977 3.90 -40.09 -23.04
C LEU A 977 3.73 -41.62 -22.92
N ARG A 978 2.92 -42.24 -23.78
CA ARG A 978 2.76 -43.71 -23.87
C ARG A 978 3.96 -44.44 -24.49
N ASP A 979 4.69 -43.79 -25.41
CA ASP A 979 5.95 -44.32 -25.95
C ASP A 979 7.06 -44.31 -24.87
N LEU A 980 7.25 -43.17 -24.21
CA LEU A 980 8.36 -42.96 -23.27
C LEU A 980 8.11 -43.54 -21.86
N THR A 981 6.84 -43.67 -21.45
CA THR A 981 6.37 -44.14 -20.12
C THR A 981 7.21 -43.60 -18.94
N PRO A 982 7.39 -42.27 -18.81
CA PRO A 982 8.37 -41.67 -17.90
C PRO A 982 8.19 -42.04 -16.42
N ASN A 983 9.30 -42.08 -15.68
CA ASN A 983 9.32 -42.16 -14.22
C ASN A 983 9.48 -40.78 -13.56
N GLN A 984 9.95 -39.79 -14.34
CA GLN A 984 10.15 -38.42 -13.91
C GLN A 984 9.89 -37.48 -15.11
N ILE A 985 9.19 -36.38 -14.88
CA ILE A 985 8.93 -35.33 -15.87
C ILE A 985 9.45 -34.00 -15.32
N PHE A 986 10.12 -33.22 -16.16
CA PHE A 986 10.39 -31.79 -15.93
C PHE A 986 9.60 -30.95 -16.93
N LEU A 987 8.93 -29.90 -16.44
CA LEU A 987 8.02 -29.05 -17.22
C LEU A 987 8.12 -27.59 -16.73
N THR A 988 7.71 -26.64 -17.55
CA THR A 988 7.69 -25.19 -17.23
C THR A 988 6.42 -24.55 -17.80
N GLY A 989 6.04 -23.36 -17.30
CA GLY A 989 4.88 -22.60 -17.76
C GLY A 989 3.64 -22.59 -16.85
N GLU A 990 3.71 -23.24 -15.67
CA GLU A 990 2.56 -23.47 -14.77
C GLU A 990 1.80 -22.20 -14.38
N ARG A 991 2.52 -21.09 -14.11
CA ARG A 991 1.96 -19.80 -13.65
C ARG A 991 2.28 -18.63 -14.60
N ASP A 992 2.71 -18.91 -15.82
CA ASP A 992 3.08 -17.88 -16.79
C ASP A 992 1.81 -17.21 -17.39
N ASP A 993 1.95 -16.12 -18.17
CA ASP A 993 0.80 -15.51 -18.87
C ASP A 993 0.07 -16.59 -19.71
N PRO A 994 -1.25 -16.82 -19.56
CA PRO A 994 -1.97 -17.88 -20.25
C PRO A 994 -2.02 -17.79 -21.80
N SER A 995 -1.42 -16.76 -22.41
CA SER A 995 -1.19 -16.64 -23.86
C SER A 995 0.25 -16.97 -24.30
N SER A 996 1.16 -17.21 -23.35
CA SER A 996 2.55 -17.56 -23.62
C SER A 996 2.69 -19.00 -24.14
N ILE A 997 3.79 -19.28 -24.85
CA ILE A 997 4.08 -20.62 -25.38
C ILE A 997 4.42 -21.60 -24.24
N THR A 998 5.00 -21.11 -23.14
CA THR A 998 5.24 -21.92 -21.94
C THR A 998 3.93 -22.33 -21.28
N ALA A 999 2.99 -21.42 -21.07
CA ALA A 999 1.68 -21.72 -20.49
C ALA A 999 0.82 -22.62 -21.41
N VAL A 1000 0.79 -22.35 -22.72
CA VAL A 1000 0.11 -23.23 -23.69
C VAL A 1000 0.73 -24.62 -23.71
N GLY A 1001 2.06 -24.72 -23.69
CA GLY A 1001 2.78 -25.99 -23.58
C GLY A 1001 2.49 -26.75 -22.28
N PHE A 1002 2.43 -26.06 -21.14
CA PHE A 1002 2.04 -26.64 -19.85
C PHE A 1002 0.61 -27.20 -19.89
N GLN A 1003 -0.35 -26.42 -20.39
CA GLN A 1003 -1.75 -26.86 -20.46
C GLN A 1003 -1.95 -28.01 -21.46
N LEU A 1004 -1.22 -28.05 -22.57
CA LEU A 1004 -1.19 -29.20 -23.49
C LEU A 1004 -0.67 -30.47 -22.81
N VAL A 1005 0.44 -30.38 -22.07
CA VAL A 1005 0.98 -31.52 -21.30
C VAL A 1005 0.02 -31.97 -20.19
N ARG A 1006 -0.68 -31.04 -19.54
CA ARG A 1006 -1.71 -31.37 -18.53
C ARG A 1006 -2.95 -32.04 -19.13
N GLN A 1007 -3.44 -31.55 -20.27
CA GLN A 1007 -4.56 -32.19 -20.99
C GLN A 1007 -4.18 -33.57 -21.52
N ALA A 1008 -2.94 -33.74 -22.00
CA ALA A 1008 -2.40 -35.05 -22.39
C ALA A 1008 -2.23 -35.98 -21.19
N TRP A 1009 -1.83 -35.46 -20.03
CA TRP A 1009 -1.75 -36.21 -18.78
C TRP A 1009 -3.10 -36.81 -18.38
N GLY A 1010 -4.19 -36.04 -18.52
CA GLY A 1010 -5.56 -36.53 -18.30
C GLY A 1010 -5.94 -37.75 -19.16
N GLN A 1011 -5.29 -37.96 -20.30
CA GLN A 1011 -5.50 -39.15 -21.15
C GLN A 1011 -4.64 -40.37 -20.76
N VAL A 1012 -3.63 -40.21 -19.90
CA VAL A 1012 -2.67 -41.27 -19.53
C VAL A 1012 -2.57 -41.53 -18.02
N ALA A 1013 -3.12 -40.67 -17.16
CA ALA A 1013 -3.03 -40.77 -15.70
C ALA A 1013 -3.58 -42.09 -15.11
N GLY A 1014 -4.48 -42.77 -15.82
CA GLY A 1014 -4.98 -44.08 -15.44
C GLY A 1014 -4.00 -45.24 -15.66
N GLU A 1015 -2.98 -45.05 -16.50
CA GLU A 1015 -2.02 -46.10 -16.89
C GLU A 1015 -1.07 -46.47 -15.74
N PRO A 1016 -0.62 -47.73 -15.62
CA PRO A 1016 0.12 -48.19 -14.44
C PRO A 1016 1.42 -47.41 -14.17
N TRP A 1017 2.14 -47.01 -15.22
CA TRP A 1017 3.40 -46.26 -15.11
C TRP A 1017 3.19 -44.81 -14.66
N ALA A 1018 2.03 -44.20 -14.97
CA ALA A 1018 1.76 -42.79 -14.69
C ALA A 1018 1.61 -42.53 -13.19
N LYS A 1019 1.05 -43.50 -12.45
CA LYS A 1019 0.85 -43.46 -10.99
C LYS A 1019 2.16 -43.33 -10.21
N ASP A 1020 3.25 -43.91 -10.74
CA ASP A 1020 4.58 -43.86 -10.13
C ASP A 1020 5.41 -42.67 -10.62
N CYS A 1021 4.95 -41.88 -11.59
CA CYS A 1021 5.70 -40.76 -12.15
C CYS A 1021 5.68 -39.53 -11.22
N ARG A 1022 6.80 -38.79 -11.15
CA ARG A 1022 6.87 -37.49 -10.46
C ARG A 1022 7.10 -36.36 -11.46
N VAL A 1023 6.33 -35.28 -11.34
CA VAL A 1023 6.43 -34.09 -12.19
C VAL A 1023 7.08 -32.95 -11.39
N TRP A 1024 8.07 -32.30 -11.99
CA TRP A 1024 8.85 -31.21 -11.40
C TRP A 1024 8.74 -29.95 -12.27
N ALA A 1025 8.18 -28.88 -11.70
CA ALA A 1025 8.07 -27.59 -12.36
C ALA A 1025 9.37 -26.78 -12.17
N TYR A 1026 10.01 -26.43 -13.28
CA TYR A 1026 11.10 -25.46 -13.35
C TYR A 1026 10.59 -24.14 -13.94
N ARG A 1027 11.37 -23.05 -13.81
CA ARG A 1027 11.06 -21.74 -14.38
C ARG A 1027 12.10 -21.29 -15.41
N GLY A 1028 11.68 -20.41 -16.31
CA GLY A 1028 12.57 -19.68 -17.22
C GLY A 1028 13.28 -18.51 -16.53
N VAL A 1029 13.96 -17.68 -17.33
CA VAL A 1029 14.83 -16.58 -16.82
C VAL A 1029 14.09 -15.30 -16.41
N GLU A 1030 12.75 -15.28 -16.43
CA GLU A 1030 11.98 -14.08 -16.08
C GLU A 1030 11.67 -14.00 -14.58
N GLN A 1031 11.32 -15.12 -13.95
CA GLN A 1031 10.80 -15.16 -12.58
C GLN A 1031 11.17 -16.49 -11.90
N PRO A 1032 12.12 -16.49 -10.95
CA PRO A 1032 12.54 -17.71 -10.25
C PRO A 1032 11.55 -18.09 -9.14
N TRP A 1033 11.55 -19.35 -8.73
CA TRP A 1033 10.83 -19.81 -7.54
C TRP A 1033 11.30 -19.07 -6.27
N GLU A 1034 10.36 -18.68 -5.42
CA GLU A 1034 10.69 -18.27 -4.06
C GLU A 1034 11.26 -19.47 -3.29
N ALA A 1035 12.28 -19.23 -2.44
CA ALA A 1035 12.97 -20.32 -1.74
C ALA A 1035 12.02 -21.17 -0.86
N ALA A 1036 10.91 -20.59 -0.40
CA ALA A 1036 9.86 -21.26 0.38
C ALA A 1036 8.91 -22.14 -0.44
N GLU A 1037 8.95 -22.08 -1.78
CA GLU A 1037 8.18 -22.92 -2.70
C GLU A 1037 9.00 -24.11 -3.21
N ILE A 1038 10.32 -24.02 -3.17
CA ILE A 1038 11.22 -25.06 -3.67
C ILE A 1038 11.07 -26.35 -2.85
N GLU A 1039 11.00 -27.47 -3.55
CA GLU A 1039 11.04 -28.83 -2.99
C GLU A 1039 12.31 -29.58 -3.42
N MET A 1040 12.92 -29.20 -4.54
CA MET A 1040 14.25 -29.68 -4.95
C MET A 1040 15.15 -28.49 -5.34
N ALA A 1041 16.29 -28.35 -4.66
CA ALA A 1041 17.36 -27.41 -5.00
C ALA A 1041 18.60 -28.20 -5.46
N VAL A 1042 19.10 -27.89 -6.66
CA VAL A 1042 20.24 -28.57 -7.28
C VAL A 1042 21.44 -27.60 -7.30
N PRO A 1043 22.46 -27.80 -6.44
CA PRO A 1043 23.57 -26.86 -6.33
C PRO A 1043 24.63 -27.07 -7.41
N LEU A 1044 25.06 -25.99 -8.06
CA LEU A 1044 26.07 -25.99 -9.11
C LEU A 1044 27.40 -25.45 -8.57
N SER A 1045 28.51 -26.04 -9.01
CA SER A 1045 29.85 -25.48 -8.86
C SER A 1045 30.14 -24.37 -9.90
N PRO A 1046 31.17 -23.52 -9.72
CA PRO A 1046 31.60 -22.54 -10.74
C PRO A 1046 31.86 -23.15 -12.12
N ARG A 1047 32.35 -24.39 -12.18
CA ARG A 1047 32.52 -25.11 -13.44
C ARG A 1047 31.19 -25.48 -14.09
N GLU A 1048 30.24 -26.00 -13.32
CA GLU A 1048 28.93 -26.42 -13.84
C GLU A 1048 28.06 -25.22 -14.24
N LEU A 1049 28.15 -24.11 -13.50
CA LEU A 1049 27.52 -22.85 -13.90
C LEU A 1049 28.12 -22.34 -15.22
N ALA A 1050 29.46 -22.27 -15.33
CA ALA A 1050 30.11 -21.87 -16.57
C ALA A 1050 29.74 -22.80 -17.75
N GLN A 1051 29.62 -24.11 -17.51
CA GLN A 1051 29.17 -25.08 -18.53
C GLN A 1051 27.70 -24.85 -18.93
N LYS A 1052 26.78 -24.59 -17.98
CA LYS A 1052 25.39 -24.20 -18.29
C LYS A 1052 25.35 -22.97 -19.21
N ILE A 1053 26.15 -21.96 -18.89
CA ILE A 1053 26.22 -20.72 -19.68
C ILE A 1053 26.75 -20.97 -21.10
N GLN A 1054 27.76 -21.83 -21.28
CA GLN A 1054 28.22 -22.26 -22.61
C GLN A 1054 27.15 -23.04 -23.40
N VAL A 1055 26.33 -23.84 -22.73
CA VAL A 1055 25.21 -24.55 -23.36
C VAL A 1055 24.14 -23.56 -23.86
N VAL A 1056 23.77 -22.56 -23.06
CA VAL A 1056 22.82 -21.50 -23.47
C VAL A 1056 23.35 -20.69 -24.67
N PHE A 1057 24.67 -20.47 -24.77
CA PHE A 1057 25.31 -19.75 -25.89
C PHE A 1057 25.14 -20.41 -27.27
N HIS A 1058 24.61 -21.64 -27.38
CA HIS A 1058 24.29 -22.23 -28.69
C HIS A 1058 23.06 -21.63 -29.36
N HIS A 1059 22.17 -20.97 -28.61
CA HIS A 1059 20.92 -20.39 -29.11
C HIS A 1059 21.10 -18.99 -29.71
N LYS A 1060 22.03 -18.87 -30.65
CA LYS A 1060 22.58 -17.59 -31.15
C LYS A 1060 21.57 -16.76 -31.93
N SER A 1061 20.67 -17.41 -32.68
CA SER A 1061 19.61 -16.75 -33.45
C SER A 1061 18.66 -15.88 -32.60
N GLN A 1062 18.57 -16.14 -31.28
CA GLN A 1062 17.72 -15.37 -30.37
C GLN A 1062 18.41 -14.10 -29.80
N ARG A 1063 19.72 -13.90 -30.06
CA ARG A 1063 20.50 -12.80 -29.47
C ARG A 1063 20.12 -11.42 -30.04
N SER A 1064 19.77 -11.33 -31.32
CA SER A 1064 19.34 -10.09 -31.98
C SER A 1064 17.90 -9.69 -31.65
N GLN A 1065 17.04 -10.66 -31.28
CA GLN A 1065 15.66 -10.39 -30.85
C GLN A 1065 15.55 -10.02 -29.37
N THR A 1066 16.54 -10.34 -28.54
CA THR A 1066 16.56 -9.97 -27.12
C THR A 1066 17.14 -8.55 -26.97
N PRO A 1067 16.41 -7.55 -26.41
CA PRO A 1067 16.91 -6.18 -26.36
C PRO A 1067 18.07 -5.99 -25.36
N VAL A 1068 19.29 -5.77 -25.87
CA VAL A 1068 20.50 -5.53 -25.07
C VAL A 1068 20.84 -4.02 -25.04
N ALA A 1069 20.29 -3.31 -24.06
CA ALA A 1069 20.65 -1.92 -23.79
C ALA A 1069 20.53 -1.55 -22.30
N ALA A 1070 21.46 -0.71 -21.83
CA ALA A 1070 21.38 0.06 -20.58
C ALA A 1070 20.81 -0.65 -19.33
N GLY A 1071 21.46 -1.73 -18.89
CA GLY A 1071 21.29 -2.30 -17.54
C GLY A 1071 20.58 -3.65 -17.47
N LEU A 1072 19.88 -4.07 -18.53
CA LEU A 1072 19.39 -5.44 -18.68
C LEU A 1072 20.39 -6.32 -19.45
N ARG A 1073 20.17 -7.63 -19.31
CA ARG A 1073 21.15 -8.71 -19.51
C ARG A 1073 20.71 -9.64 -20.64
N GLU A 1074 21.63 -10.23 -21.39
CA GLU A 1074 21.31 -11.32 -22.34
C GLU A 1074 20.73 -12.55 -21.61
N PRO A 1075 20.00 -13.47 -22.29
CA PRO A 1075 19.29 -14.55 -21.62
C PRO A 1075 20.19 -15.44 -20.74
N TRP A 1076 21.43 -15.67 -21.15
CA TRP A 1076 22.44 -16.38 -20.35
C TRP A 1076 22.87 -15.61 -19.11
N GLN A 1077 23.04 -14.29 -19.20
CA GLN A 1077 23.37 -13.41 -18.06
C GLN A 1077 22.20 -13.30 -17.05
N GLN A 1078 20.96 -13.43 -17.52
CA GLN A 1078 19.76 -13.50 -16.67
C GLN A 1078 19.72 -14.84 -15.91
N ALA A 1079 19.91 -15.97 -16.60
CA ALA A 1079 20.03 -17.29 -15.99
C ALA A 1079 21.14 -17.31 -14.91
N GLU A 1080 22.33 -16.80 -15.24
CA GLU A 1080 23.45 -16.73 -14.29
C GLU A 1080 23.09 -15.90 -13.05
N GLN A 1081 22.47 -14.73 -13.24
CA GLN A 1081 22.07 -13.86 -12.15
C GLN A 1081 21.06 -14.54 -11.23
N GLN A 1082 20.06 -15.22 -11.77
CA GLN A 1082 19.01 -15.86 -10.98
C GLN A 1082 19.52 -17.09 -10.24
N ASN A 1083 20.34 -17.94 -10.86
CA ASN A 1083 20.91 -19.09 -10.17
C ASN A 1083 21.86 -18.66 -9.03
N ARG A 1084 22.66 -17.60 -9.23
CA ARG A 1084 23.46 -16.96 -8.15
C ARG A 1084 22.59 -16.33 -7.07
N ALA A 1085 21.54 -15.59 -7.43
CA ALA A 1085 20.66 -14.93 -6.47
C ALA A 1085 19.89 -15.93 -5.59
N LEU A 1086 19.47 -17.06 -6.15
CA LEU A 1086 18.84 -18.14 -5.38
C LEU A 1086 19.81 -18.76 -4.37
N ALA A 1087 21.07 -18.97 -4.75
CA ALA A 1087 22.11 -19.45 -3.84
C ALA A 1087 22.40 -18.47 -2.70
N ALA A 1088 22.56 -17.18 -3.03
CA ALA A 1088 22.72 -16.12 -2.03
C ALA A 1088 21.50 -15.94 -1.12
N ASN A 1089 20.31 -16.39 -1.52
CA ASN A 1089 19.14 -16.43 -0.65
C ASN A 1089 19.13 -17.67 0.26
N TYR A 1090 19.72 -18.80 -0.15
CA TYR A 1090 19.95 -19.96 0.71
C TYR A 1090 21.02 -19.70 1.79
N ASP A 1091 22.14 -19.05 1.43
CA ASP A 1091 23.17 -18.62 2.39
C ASP A 1091 22.59 -17.73 3.51
N LYS A 1092 21.81 -16.69 3.16
CA LYS A 1092 21.15 -15.79 4.13
C LYS A 1092 20.24 -16.51 5.14
N LEU A 1093 19.64 -17.64 4.76
CA LEU A 1093 18.81 -18.47 5.65
C LEU A 1093 19.67 -19.27 6.66
N GLY A 1094 20.99 -19.35 6.46
CA GLY A 1094 21.97 -20.06 7.29
C GLY A 1094 22.47 -21.37 6.70
N LEU A 1095 22.23 -21.63 5.41
CA LEU A 1095 22.68 -22.85 4.72
C LEU A 1095 24.10 -22.67 4.18
N ALA A 1096 24.63 -23.68 3.48
CA ALA A 1096 25.96 -23.58 2.90
C ALA A 1096 26.00 -22.59 1.72
N ASP A 1097 27.12 -21.87 1.59
CA ASP A 1097 27.43 -21.05 0.43
C ASP A 1097 27.62 -21.95 -0.82
N TYR A 1098 26.94 -21.58 -1.90
CA TYR A 1098 26.98 -22.24 -3.20
C TYR A 1098 27.13 -21.17 -4.29
N GLU A 1099 27.90 -21.45 -5.34
CA GLU A 1099 28.02 -20.56 -6.49
C GLU A 1099 26.66 -20.27 -7.15
N ALA A 1100 25.82 -21.30 -7.29
CA ALA A 1100 24.52 -21.22 -7.94
C ALA A 1100 23.59 -22.37 -7.53
N LEU A 1101 22.28 -22.13 -7.56
CA LEU A 1101 21.23 -23.14 -7.38
C LEU A 1101 20.26 -23.13 -8.57
N GLU A 1102 19.82 -24.30 -9.01
CA GLU A 1102 18.59 -24.47 -9.79
C GLU A 1102 17.47 -24.98 -8.86
N GLY A 1103 16.28 -24.40 -8.94
CA GLY A 1103 15.15 -24.69 -8.06
C GLY A 1103 13.96 -25.31 -8.80
N PHE A 1104 13.31 -26.27 -8.17
CA PHE A 1104 12.13 -26.97 -8.69
C PHE A 1104 11.06 -27.12 -7.60
N SER A 1105 9.80 -26.99 -8.00
CA SER A 1105 8.61 -27.29 -7.19
C SER A 1105 7.93 -28.55 -7.74
N ARG A 1106 7.14 -29.28 -6.95
CA ARG A 1106 6.46 -30.50 -7.42
C ARG A 1106 5.09 -30.15 -8.03
N ALA A 1107 5.01 -30.25 -9.36
CA ALA A 1107 3.78 -30.02 -10.09
C ALA A 1107 2.75 -31.14 -9.87
N ARG A 1108 1.48 -30.77 -10.03
CA ARG A 1108 0.34 -31.68 -10.20
C ARG A 1108 -0.25 -31.49 -11.58
N LEU A 1109 -0.67 -32.59 -12.20
CA LEU A 1109 -1.28 -32.60 -13.55
C LEU A 1109 -2.67 -33.26 -13.55
N ASP A 1110 -3.09 -33.73 -12.37
CA ASP A 1110 -4.41 -34.22 -11.97
C ASP A 1110 -5.41 -33.08 -11.70
#